data_AF-A0A450S107-F1
#
_entry.id   AF-A0A450S107-F1
#
_cell.length_a   1.000
_cell.length_b   1.000
_cell.length_c   1.000
_cell.angle_alpha   90.00
_cell.angle_beta   90.00
_cell.angle_gamma   90.00
#
_symmetry.space_group_name_H-M   'P 1'
#
loop_
_entity.id
_entity.type
_entity.pdbx_description
1 polymer ?
#
loop_
_entity_poly.entity_id
_entity_poly.type
_entity_poly.pdbx_seq_one_letter_code
_entity_poly.pdbx_strand_id
1 'polypeptide(L)'
;MTRNTKADSTGEFEVGKGKKAAAPKAPTPPEATGTNPPLKTQKEPSENKTGAKSTAGVVAPKASSKATPKVASKAPTPSGTIGTNPSLKTREEPPENKAGAKSTTRVVTPKASSKVAPEASSGTAKTKPSPGIRGKISSPIGGKTDRQSTVIATDRKPLGSGIDAMSLLTSPKDGKDGDKDRSRGSRPGGGGAHRSAAEVIAKATSRDHSKPGTVRKSKGSKVTAKTVKPSQSAPKPTKSEPKAKSRLTPKVPIPPEPKGPIGGIDLGKPTSPLIKEETIAAILNADHPAPFSFFGMHELDSAGGIIIRVFFPEASSVKVLDVANKAVATLKKVHDEGLFAGEISGHTRPFPYRLRVTTPSGETDIDDPYRFPPILSDKDVEELAKGQSFTIYKQLGAHPTEIDGVAGVVFAVWAPNASHVSVVGDFNAWDGRRHGMRFHQDCGVWEIFLPGATTGSLYKYEIKHAPGTVPEVKSDPCAFHTELPLGTASIVYGDGTTFRWQDKDWMKNRRTRNPDKPLSLYEVHLGSWRRKPEEDNRWLSYREMADDLVDYCTDMGFTHIALLPISEHIYDDTVGYLPSNLYAPTNRYGTPDDFRYFVDACHRAGIGIVVDWVPNYFTEEEHGLSLFDGTALYEHHHAWQGRDPDWNAPLYDLTRGEVVSYLISNALYWLDYFHLDGLRIGGLAKMLYLDYGRSEGDWTPNADGGNENLDALAFIRRLNDLVAKEYPGVMMIAEDSSLRGDLTKPVSEGGLGFSWRWNTAWVYDTLRYLGRHPVYRKYYQFELTNPLSYAFDERFILPVSHDHVSIGQGAVPNKIPGDYWQKFATLRAWYALMYTLPNKKLLFMGTEFAQDREWNSNISLDWHLLDSQVHLGTQGLIRDLNNLYLKKTALHECDSDAGGFEWIDTADDDSSVISFLRFSKDRAKFMVVVTHITPVVRPNYRIGVPQPGRYREVLNTDAEIYGGGNQGSAGGATAEQHWAHGREYSICVTLPPYATVVLELEEEDKKPEKETKEPE
;
A
#
# COMPACT_ATOMS: atom_id res chain seq x y z
N MET A 1 -53.00 23.41 -24.08
CA MET A 1 -53.45 24.66 -23.41
C MET A 1 -52.16 25.42 -23.06
N THR A 2 -51.73 26.52 -23.71
CA THR A 2 -52.32 27.85 -24.06
C THR A 2 -51.71 28.97 -23.21
N ARG A 3 -50.81 29.77 -23.84
CA ARG A 3 -50.58 31.24 -23.63
C ARG A 3 -49.97 31.67 -22.28
N ASN A 4 -49.22 32.77 -22.12
CA ASN A 4 -48.71 33.88 -22.99
C ASN A 4 -47.38 34.39 -22.33
N THR A 5 -46.54 35.34 -22.79
CA THR A 5 -46.41 36.32 -23.91
C THR A 5 -44.87 36.59 -24.07
N LYS A 6 -44.25 37.06 -25.17
CA LYS A 6 -44.34 38.34 -25.94
C LYS A 6 -44.00 39.63 -25.14
N ALA A 7 -43.25 40.61 -25.65
CA ALA A 7 -42.61 40.77 -26.97
C ALA A 7 -41.49 41.85 -27.02
N ASP A 8 -40.58 41.67 -27.99
CA ASP A 8 -39.93 42.63 -28.92
C ASP A 8 -39.43 44.04 -28.48
N SER A 9 -38.19 44.35 -28.89
CA SER A 9 -37.87 45.65 -29.52
C SER A 9 -36.75 45.47 -30.57
N THR A 10 -36.70 46.36 -31.57
CA THR A 10 -35.92 46.19 -32.83
C THR A 10 -35.02 47.39 -33.13
N GLY A 11 -33.98 47.18 -33.95
CA GLY A 11 -33.15 48.27 -34.49
C GLY A 11 -32.34 47.84 -35.72
N GLU A 12 -32.77 48.29 -36.91
CA GLU A 12 -32.01 48.18 -38.17
C GLU A 12 -31.21 49.47 -38.43
N PHE A 13 -30.18 49.43 -39.30
CA PHE A 13 -30.15 50.19 -40.58
C PHE A 13 -28.81 50.00 -41.35
N GLU A 14 -28.92 49.69 -42.66
CA GLU A 14 -28.09 50.06 -43.85
C GLU A 14 -26.53 50.16 -43.84
N VAL A 15 -25.80 50.13 -44.98
CA VAL A 15 -25.81 49.30 -46.23
C VAL A 15 -24.53 49.66 -47.05
N GLY A 16 -23.81 48.69 -47.64
CA GLY A 16 -22.40 48.90 -48.06
C GLY A 16 -21.87 48.41 -49.44
N LYS A 17 -22.69 47.80 -50.32
CA LYS A 17 -22.41 47.50 -51.77
C LYS A 17 -21.07 46.83 -52.19
N GLY A 18 -21.14 45.55 -52.62
CA GLY A 18 -20.15 44.89 -53.49
C GLY A 18 -20.71 43.66 -54.24
N LYS A 19 -20.47 43.50 -55.55
CA LYS A 19 -20.94 42.39 -56.45
C LYS A 19 -19.71 41.54 -56.88
N LYS A 20 -19.72 40.28 -57.37
CA LYS A 20 -20.68 39.23 -57.90
C LYS A 20 -19.88 37.88 -57.87
N ALA A 21 -20.28 36.62 -58.19
CA ALA A 21 -21.48 35.81 -58.50
C ALA A 21 -21.06 34.31 -58.26
N ALA A 22 -21.85 33.30 -57.84
CA ALA A 22 -23.07 32.62 -58.35
C ALA A 22 -22.81 31.27 -59.11
N ALA A 23 -23.56 30.22 -58.77
CA ALA A 23 -23.46 28.79 -59.24
C ALA A 23 -24.73 28.36 -60.04
N PRO A 24 -25.32 27.12 -60.06
CA PRO A 24 -24.91 25.73 -59.72
C PRO A 24 -25.41 24.62 -60.73
N LYS A 25 -25.29 23.29 -60.43
CA LYS A 25 -26.33 22.18 -60.53
C LYS A 25 -25.80 20.72 -60.63
N ALA A 26 -26.69 19.73 -60.42
CA ALA A 26 -26.50 18.25 -60.51
C ALA A 26 -27.62 17.58 -61.37
N PRO A 27 -27.56 16.25 -61.69
CA PRO A 27 -28.55 15.26 -61.16
C PRO A 27 -28.09 13.76 -61.05
N THR A 28 -29.04 12.85 -60.72
CA THR A 28 -28.99 11.37 -60.49
C THR A 28 -30.25 10.67 -61.09
N PRO A 29 -30.57 9.34 -60.97
CA PRO A 29 -29.83 8.07 -60.70
C PRO A 29 -30.08 7.00 -61.84
N PRO A 30 -29.87 5.64 -61.69
CA PRO A 30 -30.76 4.68 -60.98
C PRO A 30 -30.03 3.49 -60.24
N GLU A 31 -30.75 2.39 -59.92
CA GLU A 31 -30.42 1.33 -58.90
C GLU A 31 -30.06 -0.07 -59.53
N ALA A 32 -29.93 -1.26 -58.90
CA ALA A 32 -30.28 -1.82 -57.56
C ALA A 32 -29.54 -3.16 -57.19
N THR A 33 -29.79 -3.71 -55.98
CA THR A 33 -29.62 -5.12 -55.43
C THR A 33 -28.28 -5.91 -55.55
N GLY A 34 -27.84 -6.80 -54.62
CA GLY A 34 -28.25 -7.13 -53.23
C GLY A 34 -27.62 -8.42 -52.61
N THR A 35 -27.47 -8.47 -51.26
CA THR A 35 -27.32 -9.65 -50.33
C THR A 35 -26.03 -10.53 -50.20
N ASN A 36 -25.84 -11.11 -48.99
CA ASN A 36 -24.76 -11.99 -48.43
C ASN A 36 -24.91 -13.50 -48.83
N PRO A 37 -24.24 -14.58 -48.28
CA PRO A 37 -23.30 -14.72 -47.13
C PRO A 37 -21.99 -15.61 -47.31
N PRO A 38 -21.73 -16.83 -46.71
CA PRO A 38 -20.53 -16.99 -45.83
C PRO A 38 -19.68 -18.31 -45.92
N LEU A 39 -18.65 -18.40 -45.06
CA LEU A 39 -18.09 -19.59 -44.34
C LEU A 39 -17.41 -20.80 -45.06
N LYS A 40 -16.22 -21.15 -44.52
CA LYS A 40 -15.65 -22.50 -44.22
C LYS A 40 -15.06 -23.46 -45.30
N THR A 41 -13.88 -23.98 -44.90
CA THR A 41 -13.28 -25.35 -45.07
C THR A 41 -12.80 -25.89 -46.42
N GLN A 42 -11.46 -26.11 -46.45
CA GLN A 42 -10.72 -27.31 -46.89
C GLN A 42 -10.98 -27.95 -48.27
N LYS A 43 -9.88 -28.08 -49.05
CA LYS A 43 -9.49 -29.31 -49.76
C LYS A 43 -8.03 -29.26 -50.25
N GLU A 44 -7.21 -30.19 -49.78
CA GLU A 44 -6.21 -30.85 -50.65
C GLU A 44 -6.95 -31.96 -51.46
N PRO A 45 -6.41 -32.48 -52.58
CA PRO A 45 -5.46 -33.60 -52.45
C PRO A 45 -4.40 -33.74 -53.58
N SER A 46 -3.30 -34.47 -53.29
CA SER A 46 -2.55 -35.37 -54.22
C SER A 46 -1.85 -34.80 -55.49
N GLU A 47 -0.82 -35.42 -56.10
CA GLU A 47 0.26 -36.32 -55.63
C GLU A 47 1.38 -36.41 -56.71
N ASN A 48 2.65 -36.42 -56.28
CA ASN A 48 3.82 -37.13 -56.84
C ASN A 48 4.39 -36.87 -58.29
N LYS A 49 5.72 -37.12 -58.41
CA LYS A 49 6.61 -37.19 -59.63
C LYS A 49 7.11 -35.81 -60.20
N THR A 50 8.36 -35.62 -60.68
CA THR A 50 9.56 -36.50 -60.88
C THR A 50 10.89 -35.70 -61.09
N GLY A 51 12.07 -36.32 -60.79
CA GLY A 51 13.44 -35.88 -61.16
C GLY A 51 14.41 -35.75 -59.95
N ALA A 52 15.65 -36.27 -59.84
CA ALA A 52 16.77 -36.68 -60.72
C ALA A 52 17.72 -35.51 -61.13
N LYS A 53 19.07 -35.55 -61.04
CA LYS A 53 20.08 -36.65 -61.06
C LYS A 53 21.44 -36.33 -60.33
N SER A 54 22.28 -37.37 -60.10
CA SER A 54 23.78 -37.46 -60.21
C SER A 54 24.71 -36.63 -59.27
N THR A 55 25.92 -37.05 -58.81
CA THR A 55 26.77 -38.31 -58.87
C THR A 55 27.88 -38.23 -57.78
N ALA A 56 28.11 -39.23 -56.90
CA ALA A 56 29.03 -40.40 -56.96
C ALA A 56 30.56 -40.15 -56.68
N GLY A 57 31.32 -40.96 -55.91
CA GLY A 57 30.99 -42.07 -54.98
C GLY A 57 32.16 -43.03 -54.60
N VAL A 58 31.90 -44.00 -53.69
CA VAL A 58 32.65 -45.28 -53.39
C VAL A 58 33.99 -45.11 -52.58
N VAL A 59 34.43 -45.90 -51.58
CA VAL A 59 34.61 -47.38 -51.36
C VAL A 59 34.44 -47.82 -49.88
N ALA A 60 34.11 -49.09 -49.60
CA ALA A 60 34.21 -49.81 -48.30
C ALA A 60 34.64 -51.30 -48.52
N PRO A 61 35.02 -52.13 -47.50
CA PRO A 61 34.02 -52.95 -46.77
C PRO A 61 34.42 -53.59 -45.38
N LYS A 62 33.48 -54.36 -44.76
CA LYS A 62 33.66 -55.45 -43.75
C LYS A 62 34.07 -55.05 -42.29
N ALA A 63 33.75 -55.77 -41.20
CA ALA A 63 32.98 -57.02 -40.94
C ALA A 63 32.26 -56.98 -39.54
N SER A 64 31.75 -58.11 -39.02
CA SER A 64 30.90 -58.20 -37.80
C SER A 64 31.32 -59.29 -36.79
N SER A 65 30.68 -59.30 -35.59
CA SER A 65 30.32 -60.45 -34.70
C SER A 65 30.62 -60.27 -33.18
N LYS A 66 30.34 -61.31 -32.36
CA LYS A 66 30.11 -61.25 -30.90
C LYS A 66 31.21 -61.94 -30.07
N ALA A 67 31.51 -61.46 -28.85
CA ALA A 67 31.85 -62.29 -27.67
C ALA A 67 31.95 -61.47 -26.34
N THR A 68 31.77 -62.15 -25.21
CA THR A 68 32.00 -61.73 -23.79
C THR A 68 33.21 -62.57 -23.22
N PRO A 69 33.68 -62.55 -21.92
CA PRO A 69 33.02 -62.12 -20.66
C PRO A 69 33.91 -61.61 -19.45
N LYS A 70 33.26 -61.51 -18.27
CA LYS A 70 33.76 -61.60 -16.85
C LYS A 70 34.43 -60.39 -16.14
N VAL A 71 33.71 -59.87 -15.11
CA VAL A 71 34.07 -59.83 -13.64
C VAL A 71 35.45 -59.26 -13.24
N ALA A 72 35.65 -58.31 -12.30
CA ALA A 72 34.87 -57.81 -11.12
C ALA A 72 35.08 -56.27 -10.90
N SER A 73 34.90 -55.56 -9.75
CA SER A 73 34.50 -55.89 -8.35
C SER A 73 33.95 -54.66 -7.57
N LYS A 74 33.06 -54.93 -6.58
CA LYS A 74 32.63 -54.08 -5.43
C LYS A 74 31.79 -52.80 -5.70
N ALA A 75 30.94 -52.49 -4.70
CA ALA A 75 29.88 -51.47 -4.64
C ALA A 75 30.07 -50.64 -3.31
N PRO A 76 29.16 -49.76 -2.80
CA PRO A 76 27.73 -49.49 -3.13
C PRO A 76 27.43 -48.04 -3.60
N THR A 77 26.32 -47.64 -4.28
CA THR A 77 24.89 -48.07 -4.49
C THR A 77 23.82 -47.40 -3.59
N PRO A 78 22.62 -47.04 -4.12
CA PRO A 78 22.12 -45.65 -3.99
C PRO A 78 20.58 -45.50 -3.73
N SER A 79 19.98 -44.45 -4.31
CA SER A 79 18.58 -43.99 -4.31
C SER A 79 17.54 -44.91 -4.98
N GLY A 80 16.24 -44.63 -4.77
CA GLY A 80 15.12 -45.12 -5.61
C GLY A 80 13.72 -44.87 -5.02
N THR A 81 12.68 -44.73 -5.87
CA THR A 81 11.32 -44.30 -5.46
C THR A 81 10.18 -45.10 -6.13
N ILE A 82 8.97 -45.08 -5.53
CA ILE A 82 7.62 -45.41 -6.09
C ILE A 82 7.27 -46.91 -6.29
N GLY A 83 6.04 -47.36 -5.89
CA GLY A 83 5.50 -48.67 -6.33
C GLY A 83 4.26 -49.33 -5.67
N THR A 84 3.07 -48.72 -5.69
CA THR A 84 1.72 -49.39 -5.70
C THR A 84 1.12 -50.15 -4.47
N ASN A 85 -0.20 -50.40 -4.59
CA ASN A 85 -1.26 -50.87 -3.64
C ASN A 85 -1.31 -52.42 -3.44
N PRO A 86 -2.26 -53.07 -2.68
CA PRO A 86 -3.29 -52.60 -1.72
C PRO A 86 -3.56 -53.47 -0.42
N SER A 87 -4.43 -52.95 0.47
CA SER A 87 -5.48 -53.66 1.28
C SER A 87 -5.22 -54.50 2.57
N LEU A 88 -6.09 -54.24 3.57
CA LEU A 88 -6.79 -55.16 4.52
C LEU A 88 -6.04 -56.30 5.27
N LYS A 89 -5.83 -56.15 6.60
CA LYS A 89 -6.59 -56.88 7.68
C LYS A 89 -6.17 -56.51 9.12
N THR A 90 -6.83 -57.13 10.11
CA THR A 90 -6.89 -56.75 11.53
C THR A 90 -6.07 -57.64 12.49
N ARG A 91 -5.44 -56.98 13.49
CA ARG A 91 -5.44 -57.28 14.96
C ARG A 91 -5.33 -58.74 15.46
N GLU A 92 -4.32 -58.99 16.30
CA GLU A 92 -4.42 -59.88 17.49
C GLU A 92 -3.36 -59.53 18.58
N GLU A 93 -3.46 -60.11 19.79
CA GLU A 93 -2.81 -59.73 21.08
C GLU A 93 -2.73 -60.99 22.00
N PRO A 94 -2.16 -61.00 23.24
CA PRO A 94 -1.25 -60.08 23.93
C PRO A 94 0.16 -60.72 24.19
N PRO A 95 0.62 -61.31 25.35
CA PRO A 95 0.14 -61.43 26.75
C PRO A 95 1.14 -60.99 27.88
N GLU A 96 0.60 -60.91 29.11
CA GLU A 96 1.10 -61.29 30.48
C GLU A 96 2.62 -61.43 30.84
N ASN A 97 3.14 -61.21 32.08
CA ASN A 97 2.62 -60.95 33.46
C ASN A 97 3.75 -60.33 34.35
N LYS A 98 3.61 -59.93 35.64
CA LYS A 98 2.60 -59.14 36.40
C LYS A 98 2.94 -59.09 37.92
N ALA A 99 2.54 -58.01 38.59
CA ALA A 99 2.21 -57.91 40.03
C ALA A 99 1.14 -56.81 40.24
N GLY A 100 0.35 -56.67 41.33
CA GLY A 100 0.19 -57.49 42.54
C GLY A 100 0.72 -56.80 43.81
N ALA A 101 -0.05 -56.49 44.86
CA ALA A 101 -1.51 -56.54 45.14
C ALA A 101 -1.85 -55.40 46.15
N LYS A 102 -3.09 -55.02 46.53
CA LYS A 102 -4.28 -55.77 47.03
C LYS A 102 -5.56 -54.97 46.66
N SER A 103 -6.65 -55.59 46.15
CA SER A 103 -7.79 -56.20 46.89
C SER A 103 -8.75 -55.16 47.52
N THR A 104 -10.10 -55.18 47.38
CA THR A 104 -11.03 -56.27 46.96
C THR A 104 -12.44 -55.75 46.55
N THR A 105 -13.10 -56.34 45.51
CA THR A 105 -14.59 -56.55 45.30
C THR A 105 -15.62 -55.39 45.36
N ARG A 106 -16.76 -55.35 44.61
CA ARG A 106 -17.29 -56.04 43.39
C ARG A 106 -18.64 -55.37 42.92
N VAL A 107 -18.95 -55.32 41.61
CA VAL A 107 -20.25 -55.68 40.91
C VAL A 107 -21.62 -55.15 41.46
N VAL A 108 -22.62 -54.63 40.70
CA VAL A 108 -22.81 -54.32 39.25
C VAL A 108 -24.04 -53.38 39.00
N THR A 109 -24.24 -52.97 37.75
CA THR A 109 -25.36 -52.19 37.08
C THR A 109 -26.76 -52.91 37.12
N PRO A 110 -27.93 -52.39 36.59
CA PRO A 110 -28.08 -51.53 35.38
C PRO A 110 -29.35 -50.62 35.13
N LYS A 111 -29.22 -49.79 34.07
CA LYS A 111 -30.18 -49.45 32.97
C LYS A 111 -31.52 -48.65 33.15
N ALA A 112 -31.67 -47.70 32.21
CA ALA A 112 -32.81 -47.47 31.28
C ALA A 112 -34.02 -46.54 31.60
N SER A 113 -33.89 -45.27 31.15
CA SER A 113 -34.77 -44.56 30.19
C SER A 113 -36.31 -44.77 30.11
N SER A 114 -37.06 -43.70 30.38
CA SER A 114 -38.30 -43.27 29.68
C SER A 114 -38.45 -41.74 29.82
N LYS A 115 -38.59 -40.91 28.77
CA LYS A 115 -39.69 -40.70 27.79
C LYS A 115 -40.93 -39.96 28.33
N VAL A 116 -41.19 -38.79 27.70
CA VAL A 116 -42.50 -38.21 27.32
C VAL A 116 -43.38 -37.59 28.43
N ALA A 117 -43.70 -36.30 28.23
CA ALA A 117 -44.89 -35.59 28.73
C ALA A 117 -45.92 -35.49 27.58
N PRO A 118 -47.23 -35.23 27.78
CA PRO A 118 -47.69 -33.84 28.05
C PRO A 118 -49.03 -33.71 28.84
N GLU A 119 -49.59 -32.48 28.90
CA GLU A 119 -51.02 -32.13 29.11
C GLU A 119 -51.69 -32.46 30.49
N ALA A 120 -52.77 -31.79 30.95
CA ALA A 120 -53.27 -30.41 30.76
C ALA A 120 -54.42 -30.07 31.77
N SER A 121 -54.80 -28.78 31.82
CA SER A 121 -56.15 -28.22 32.14
C SER A 121 -56.60 -27.76 33.55
N SER A 122 -57.04 -26.48 33.59
CA SER A 122 -58.19 -25.92 34.35
C SER A 122 -58.15 -25.71 35.89
N GLY A 123 -58.91 -24.71 36.41
CA GLY A 123 -59.23 -24.65 37.88
C GLY A 123 -59.18 -23.34 38.68
N THR A 124 -59.42 -22.16 38.08
CA THR A 124 -60.23 -21.01 38.61
C THR A 124 -60.42 -20.68 40.13
N ALA A 125 -60.25 -19.36 40.44
CA ALA A 125 -61.12 -18.47 41.29
C ALA A 125 -60.74 -18.01 42.75
N LYS A 126 -60.35 -16.72 42.85
CA LYS A 126 -60.75 -15.63 43.79
C LYS A 126 -61.01 -15.87 45.31
N THR A 127 -60.38 -15.03 46.18
CA THR A 127 -61.08 -14.12 47.15
C THR A 127 -60.16 -13.07 47.83
N LYS A 128 -60.76 -12.10 48.56
CA LYS A 128 -60.22 -10.98 49.40
C LYS A 128 -60.96 -11.01 50.77
N PRO A 129 -60.71 -10.20 51.86
CA PRO A 129 -60.13 -8.83 51.93
C PRO A 129 -59.22 -8.49 53.17
N SER A 130 -58.98 -7.19 53.43
CA SER A 130 -58.16 -6.54 54.51
C SER A 130 -58.91 -6.34 55.87
N PRO A 131 -58.40 -5.66 56.96
CA PRO A 131 -57.55 -4.43 57.13
C PRO A 131 -56.38 -4.58 58.18
N GLY A 132 -55.65 -3.58 58.74
CA GLY A 132 -55.45 -2.12 58.51
C GLY A 132 -55.00 -1.30 59.76
N ILE A 133 -54.82 0.05 59.61
CA ILE A 133 -54.72 1.14 60.65
C ILE A 133 -53.33 1.56 61.26
N ARG A 134 -52.89 2.79 60.89
CA ARG A 134 -52.14 3.90 61.59
C ARG A 134 -51.02 3.66 62.65
N GLY A 135 -49.91 4.43 62.55
CA GLY A 135 -48.98 4.75 63.68
C GLY A 135 -47.83 5.75 63.36
N LYS A 136 -47.71 6.87 64.09
CA LYS A 136 -46.86 8.08 63.84
C LYS A 136 -45.45 8.10 64.49
N ILE A 137 -44.45 8.69 63.80
CA ILE A 137 -43.46 9.73 64.26
C ILE A 137 -42.19 9.38 65.11
N SER A 138 -41.05 9.99 64.67
CA SER A 138 -39.78 10.41 65.35
C SER A 138 -38.77 9.45 66.03
N SER A 139 -37.52 9.44 65.50
CA SER A 139 -36.26 10.03 66.06
C SER A 139 -35.82 9.79 67.54
N PRO A 140 -34.53 10.05 67.92
CA PRO A 140 -33.21 9.75 67.29
C PRO A 140 -32.10 9.33 68.33
N ILE A 141 -30.81 9.29 67.92
CA ILE A 141 -29.57 9.25 68.77
C ILE A 141 -29.32 7.90 69.52
N GLY A 142 -28.10 7.36 69.68
CA GLY A 142 -26.76 7.71 69.16
C GLY A 142 -25.61 7.33 70.13
N GLY A 143 -24.40 7.05 69.59
CA GLY A 143 -23.16 6.78 70.35
C GLY A 143 -22.98 5.33 70.88
N LYS A 144 -21.79 4.90 71.35
CA LYS A 144 -20.41 5.44 71.27
C LYS A 144 -19.42 4.43 71.90
N THR A 145 -18.13 4.46 71.52
CA THR A 145 -16.93 4.01 72.33
C THR A 145 -16.85 2.50 72.72
N ASP A 146 -15.69 1.87 73.04
CA ASP A 146 -14.26 2.27 73.01
C ASP A 146 -13.30 1.04 73.00
N ARG A 147 -12.04 1.22 72.52
CA ARG A 147 -10.76 0.58 73.00
C ARG A 147 -10.57 -0.97 72.93
N GLN A 148 -9.36 -1.55 72.89
CA GLN A 148 -7.97 -1.13 72.52
C GLN A 148 -7.06 -2.38 72.31
N SER A 149 -5.84 -2.17 71.77
CA SER A 149 -4.60 -2.99 71.93
C SER A 149 -4.48 -4.41 71.35
N THR A 150 -3.33 -4.92 70.83
CA THR A 150 -2.26 -4.33 69.96
C THR A 150 -1.26 -5.43 69.47
N VAL A 151 -0.80 -5.36 68.20
CA VAL A 151 0.36 -6.10 67.55
C VAL A 151 0.31 -7.66 67.58
N ILE A 152 0.93 -8.49 66.72
CA ILE A 152 2.00 -8.40 65.68
C ILE A 152 1.53 -9.01 64.32
N ALA A 153 2.22 -8.66 63.21
CA ALA A 153 1.96 -9.00 61.81
C ALA A 153 2.05 -10.48 61.38
N THR A 154 1.38 -10.84 60.25
CA THR A 154 2.04 -11.23 58.96
C THR A 154 1.05 -11.31 57.77
N ASP A 155 1.59 -11.10 56.55
CA ASP A 155 1.14 -11.48 55.19
C ASP A 155 -0.29 -11.24 54.61
N ARG A 156 -0.27 -10.58 53.44
CA ARG A 156 -1.04 -10.78 52.19
C ARG A 156 -2.56 -11.12 52.23
N LYS A 157 -3.37 -10.19 51.70
CA LYS A 157 -4.48 -10.50 50.75
C LYS A 157 -4.76 -9.32 49.77
N PRO A 158 -5.36 -9.56 48.59
CA PRO A 158 -5.58 -8.54 47.54
C PRO A 158 -7.07 -8.14 47.34
N LEU A 159 -7.30 -7.27 46.35
CA LEU A 159 -8.55 -6.91 45.66
C LEU A 159 -9.57 -6.03 46.44
N GLY A 160 -9.99 -4.93 45.78
CA GLY A 160 -10.95 -3.95 46.30
C GLY A 160 -11.10 -2.75 45.35
N SER A 161 -12.08 -2.81 44.46
CA SER A 161 -12.41 -1.89 43.36
C SER A 161 -12.54 -0.39 43.68
N GLY A 162 -12.12 0.44 42.72
CA GLY A 162 -12.92 1.59 42.23
C GLY A 162 -12.62 2.99 42.77
N ILE A 163 -12.40 3.93 41.86
CA ILE A 163 -12.60 5.38 42.07
C ILE A 163 -13.37 5.94 40.87
N ASP A 164 -14.42 6.71 41.14
CA ASP A 164 -15.26 7.42 40.17
C ASP A 164 -14.64 8.78 39.81
N ALA A 165 -14.81 9.22 38.56
CA ALA A 165 -14.18 10.41 37.99
C ALA A 165 -15.18 11.54 37.63
N MET A 166 -16.37 11.57 38.24
CA MET A 166 -17.38 12.61 38.02
C MET A 166 -17.40 13.73 39.08
N SER A 167 -16.30 14.49 39.19
CA SER A 167 -16.31 15.79 39.88
C SER A 167 -15.28 16.79 39.34
N LEU A 168 -15.73 17.81 38.59
CA LEU A 168 -15.12 19.16 38.49
C LEU A 168 -15.92 20.11 37.56
N LEU A 169 -17.18 20.42 37.91
CA LEU A 169 -17.99 21.45 37.23
C LEU A 169 -18.84 22.29 38.19
N THR A 170 -18.23 23.27 38.85
CA THR A 170 -18.94 24.43 39.45
C THR A 170 -18.02 25.64 39.59
N SER A 171 -18.42 26.78 39.02
CA SER A 171 -17.80 28.10 39.28
C SER A 171 -18.39 28.76 40.53
N PRO A 172 -17.67 29.69 41.17
CA PRO A 172 -18.28 30.80 41.90
C PRO A 172 -17.90 32.17 41.30
N LYS A 173 -18.57 33.22 41.78
CA LYS A 173 -18.49 34.61 41.28
C LYS A 173 -17.83 35.58 42.27
N ASP A 174 -17.47 36.76 41.75
CA ASP A 174 -17.48 38.09 42.39
C ASP A 174 -16.74 38.30 43.74
N GLY A 175 -15.65 39.07 43.67
CA GLY A 175 -14.96 39.70 44.79
C GLY A 175 -14.28 41.00 44.32
N LYS A 176 -14.20 42.03 45.18
CA LYS A 176 -13.92 43.42 44.77
C LYS A 176 -12.64 44.05 45.34
N ASP A 177 -12.23 45.12 44.65
CA ASP A 177 -11.36 46.23 45.07
C ASP A 177 -9.84 45.98 45.23
N GLY A 178 -9.04 46.84 44.58
CA GLY A 178 -7.57 46.77 44.52
C GLY A 178 -6.97 47.67 43.42
N ASP A 179 -6.78 48.96 43.70
CA ASP A 179 -6.41 50.03 42.75
C ASP A 179 -4.89 50.16 42.49
N LYS A 180 -4.43 50.09 41.20
CA LYS A 180 -3.63 51.16 40.52
C LYS A 180 -3.07 50.85 39.12
N ASP A 181 -3.36 51.76 38.18
CA ASP A 181 -2.46 52.41 37.19
C ASP A 181 -1.35 51.59 36.49
N ARG A 182 -1.53 51.22 35.19
CA ARG A 182 -0.73 51.79 34.07
C ARG A 182 -1.04 51.36 32.63
N SER A 183 -0.89 52.34 31.73
CA SER A 183 -0.55 52.30 30.29
C SER A 183 -0.73 51.02 29.46
N ARG A 184 -1.53 51.13 28.37
CA ARG A 184 -1.55 50.17 27.25
C ARG A 184 -0.19 50.10 26.53
N GLY A 185 0.33 48.90 26.30
CA GLY A 185 1.49 48.63 25.44
C GLY A 185 1.20 47.48 24.48
N SER A 186 1.61 47.63 23.21
CA SER A 186 1.41 46.60 22.18
C SER A 186 2.41 45.45 22.31
N ARG A 187 1.98 44.21 22.04
CA ARG A 187 2.85 43.02 21.95
C ARG A 187 3.07 42.63 20.47
N PRO A 188 4.32 42.52 19.98
CA PRO A 188 4.65 41.76 18.79
C PRO A 188 4.71 40.25 19.08
N GLY A 189 4.69 39.45 18.01
CA GLY A 189 4.40 38.01 18.04
C GLY A 189 5.42 37.05 18.69
N GLY A 190 5.02 35.78 18.73
CA GLY A 190 5.85 34.64 19.12
C GLY A 190 5.02 33.36 19.29
N GLY A 191 5.53 32.23 18.76
CA GLY A 191 5.03 30.88 19.04
C GLY A 191 3.82 30.41 18.24
N GLY A 192 4.05 29.86 17.04
CA GLY A 192 3.09 28.95 16.41
C GLY A 192 3.21 27.55 17.02
N ALA A 193 2.10 26.99 17.50
CA ALA A 193 2.01 25.58 17.87
C ALA A 193 1.53 24.76 16.67
N HIS A 194 2.04 23.53 16.52
CA HIS A 194 1.56 22.60 15.49
C HIS A 194 0.06 22.33 15.67
N ARG A 195 -0.67 22.30 14.55
CA ARG A 195 -2.08 21.90 14.47
C ARG A 195 -2.16 20.62 13.66
N SER A 196 -3.05 19.70 14.03
CA SER A 196 -3.28 18.49 13.24
C SER A 196 -4.11 18.81 11.98
N ALA A 197 -3.94 18.00 10.93
CA ALA A 197 -4.61 18.18 9.64
C ALA A 197 -6.16 18.25 9.74
N ALA A 198 -6.74 17.62 10.77
CA ALA A 198 -8.19 17.65 11.04
C ALA A 198 -8.75 19.08 11.24
N GLU A 199 -7.97 20.05 11.72
CA GLU A 199 -8.45 21.42 11.94
C GLU A 199 -8.56 22.24 10.64
N VAL A 200 -7.93 21.80 9.54
CA VAL A 200 -7.92 22.49 8.24
C VAL A 200 -9.24 22.29 7.48
N ILE A 201 -9.73 21.04 7.46
CA ILE A 201 -10.94 20.64 6.70
C ILE A 201 -12.18 21.40 7.20
N ALA A 202 -12.25 21.71 8.50
CA ALA A 202 -13.41 22.32 9.16
C ALA A 202 -13.73 23.77 8.74
N LYS A 203 -12.90 24.44 7.92
CA LYS A 203 -13.08 25.86 7.54
C LYS A 203 -13.56 26.12 6.11
N ALA A 204 -13.58 25.14 5.23
CA ALA A 204 -13.90 25.34 3.81
C ALA A 204 -15.38 25.70 3.53
N THR A 205 -16.29 25.51 4.48
CA THR A 205 -17.74 25.55 4.26
C THR A 205 -18.45 26.83 4.74
N SER A 206 -17.71 27.84 5.23
CA SER A 206 -18.28 29.11 5.72
C SER A 206 -18.25 30.21 4.65
N ARG A 207 -19.22 30.21 3.72
CA ARG A 207 -19.50 31.37 2.85
C ARG A 207 -20.39 32.38 3.58
N ASP A 208 -19.85 33.57 3.86
CA ASP A 208 -20.64 34.72 4.31
C ASP A 208 -20.37 35.94 3.41
N HIS A 209 -21.38 36.79 3.19
CA HIS A 209 -21.38 37.79 2.13
C HIS A 209 -20.95 39.18 2.62
N SER A 210 -19.98 39.81 1.93
CA SER A 210 -19.64 41.22 2.11
C SER A 210 -19.79 42.02 0.80
N LYS A 211 -20.31 43.25 0.90
CA LYS A 211 -20.49 44.20 -0.22
C LYS A 211 -19.44 45.32 -0.16
N PRO A 212 -19.10 45.97 -1.30
CA PRO A 212 -17.84 46.73 -1.42
C PRO A 212 -17.93 48.24 -1.12
N GLY A 213 -16.78 48.83 -0.75
CA GLY A 213 -16.55 50.27 -0.62
C GLY A 213 -15.62 50.60 0.56
N THR A 214 -14.68 51.55 0.51
CA THR A 214 -14.31 52.54 -0.53
C THR A 214 -12.80 52.90 -0.47
N VAL A 215 -12.29 53.55 -1.52
CA VAL A 215 -10.86 53.89 -1.71
C VAL A 215 -10.41 55.13 -0.92
N ARG A 216 -9.18 55.13 -0.37
CA ARG A 216 -8.42 56.37 -0.14
C ARG A 216 -6.91 56.22 -0.33
N LYS A 217 -6.27 57.27 -0.87
CA LYS A 217 -4.83 57.33 -1.23
C LYS A 217 -4.05 58.26 -0.30
N SER A 218 -2.83 57.85 0.09
CA SER A 218 -1.68 58.75 0.35
C SER A 218 -0.39 57.92 0.42
N LYS A 219 0.48 58.00 -0.59
CA LYS A 219 1.67 58.88 -0.62
C LYS A 219 2.61 58.66 0.58
N GLY A 220 3.73 57.95 0.35
CA GLY A 220 4.80 57.76 1.33
C GLY A 220 6.00 58.70 1.12
N SER A 221 7.15 58.38 1.72
CA SER A 221 8.44 58.94 1.32
C SER A 221 9.64 58.07 1.71
N LYS A 222 10.50 57.84 0.71
CA LYS A 222 11.97 57.69 0.76
C LYS A 222 12.66 58.17 2.07
N VAL A 223 13.75 57.50 2.54
CA VAL A 223 15.16 57.66 2.08
C VAL A 223 16.21 57.08 3.06
N THR A 224 17.30 56.52 2.49
CA THR A 224 18.63 56.15 3.04
C THR A 224 18.80 55.36 4.36
N ALA A 225 19.35 54.16 4.16
CA ALA A 225 20.24 53.42 5.07
C ALA A 225 21.43 54.21 5.66
N LYS A 226 22.03 53.66 6.73
CA LYS A 226 23.48 53.74 6.97
C LYS A 226 24.01 52.50 7.71
N THR A 227 25.25 52.13 7.39
CA THR A 227 25.96 50.92 7.82
C THR A 227 26.67 51.11 9.16
N VAL A 228 26.89 50.02 9.92
CA VAL A 228 28.18 49.68 10.59
C VAL A 228 28.17 48.19 11.00
N LYS A 229 29.36 47.60 11.24
CA LYS A 229 29.61 46.15 11.41
C LYS A 229 30.05 45.81 12.87
N PRO A 230 30.55 44.60 13.23
CA PRO A 230 30.05 43.84 14.38
C PRO A 230 30.95 43.89 15.64
N SER A 231 30.48 43.26 16.72
CA SER A 231 31.33 42.80 17.84
C SER A 231 30.90 41.41 18.33
N GLN A 232 31.80 40.73 19.05
CA GLN A 232 31.71 39.31 19.41
C GLN A 232 31.25 39.11 20.86
N SER A 233 30.60 37.98 21.16
CA SER A 233 30.98 37.06 22.25
C SER A 233 30.00 35.87 22.35
N ALA A 234 30.48 34.71 22.81
CA ALA A 234 29.68 33.51 23.04
C ALA A 234 30.03 32.88 24.39
N PRO A 235 29.05 32.49 25.24
CA PRO A 235 29.28 31.71 26.45
C PRO A 235 29.10 30.20 26.21
N LYS A 236 29.92 29.37 26.88
CA LYS A 236 29.76 27.91 26.90
C LYS A 236 28.72 27.47 27.94
N PRO A 237 27.92 26.40 27.69
CA PRO A 237 27.12 25.74 28.71
C PRO A 237 27.93 24.69 29.49
N THR A 238 27.41 24.30 30.66
CA THR A 238 28.00 23.26 31.53
C THR A 238 26.91 22.38 32.15
N LYS A 239 27.06 21.04 32.04
CA LYS A 239 26.64 19.97 32.97
C LYS A 239 25.17 19.86 33.46
N SER A 240 24.60 18.68 33.77
CA SER A 240 24.68 17.30 33.24
C SER A 240 23.91 16.37 34.20
N GLU A 241 22.94 15.56 33.74
CA GLU A 241 22.45 14.27 34.31
C GLU A 241 21.05 13.94 33.74
N PRO A 242 20.52 12.69 33.87
CA PRO A 242 21.20 11.39 33.81
C PRO A 242 20.60 10.47 32.72
N LYS A 243 21.36 9.48 32.19
CA LYS A 243 20.85 8.55 31.15
C LYS A 243 20.18 7.31 31.73
N ALA A 244 18.93 7.03 31.31
CA ALA A 244 18.35 5.69 31.38
C ALA A 244 19.08 4.73 30.41
N LYS A 245 19.10 3.43 30.73
CA LYS A 245 19.79 2.40 29.93
C LYS A 245 18.81 1.39 29.34
N SER A 246 18.36 1.63 28.11
CA SER A 246 17.96 0.51 27.23
C SER A 246 19.23 -0.12 26.64
N ARG A 247 19.32 -1.46 26.65
CA ARG A 247 20.48 -2.19 26.09
C ARG A 247 20.21 -3.68 25.83
N LEU A 248 19.45 -3.98 24.78
CA LEU A 248 19.48 -5.30 24.12
C LEU A 248 19.48 -5.13 22.59
N THR A 249 20.63 -4.72 22.06
CA THR A 249 20.98 -4.88 20.64
C THR A 249 22.40 -5.45 20.54
N PRO A 250 22.71 -6.23 19.49
CA PRO A 250 24.10 -6.44 19.09
C PRO A 250 24.79 -5.10 18.88
N LYS A 251 26.10 -5.03 19.14
CA LYS A 251 26.89 -3.88 18.69
C LYS A 251 27.02 -3.95 17.17
N VAL A 252 26.08 -3.33 16.46
CA VAL A 252 26.27 -2.93 15.06
C VAL A 252 27.57 -2.12 15.01
N PRO A 253 28.52 -2.45 14.12
CA PRO A 253 29.61 -1.54 13.81
C PRO A 253 28.98 -0.29 13.20
N ILE A 254 29.01 0.84 13.92
CA ILE A 254 28.84 2.14 13.27
C ILE A 254 29.90 2.15 12.16
N PRO A 255 29.55 2.39 10.88
CA PRO A 255 30.55 2.53 9.84
C PRO A 255 31.61 3.52 10.31
N PRO A 256 32.91 3.26 10.08
CA PRO A 256 33.91 4.29 10.35
C PRO A 256 33.49 5.56 9.60
N GLU A 257 33.71 6.74 10.21
CA GLU A 257 33.63 7.98 9.44
C GLU A 257 34.45 7.79 8.16
N PRO A 258 33.91 8.11 6.97
CA PRO A 258 34.63 7.88 5.72
C PRO A 258 35.99 8.53 5.86
N LYS A 259 37.06 7.84 5.43
CA LYS A 259 38.43 8.34 5.51
C LYS A 259 38.58 9.53 4.57
N GLY A 260 38.11 10.69 5.01
CA GLY A 260 38.09 11.91 4.24
C GLY A 260 39.49 12.31 3.78
N PRO A 261 39.60 13.22 2.79
CA PRO A 261 40.88 13.67 2.27
C PRO A 261 41.80 14.07 3.44
N ILE A 262 43.00 13.50 3.46
CA ILE A 262 43.91 13.54 4.63
C ILE A 262 44.50 14.96 4.77
N GLY A 263 43.70 15.85 5.35
CA GLY A 263 43.99 17.27 5.50
C GLY A 263 45.15 17.52 6.45
N GLY A 264 46.36 17.64 5.90
CA GLY A 264 47.55 18.08 6.64
C GLY A 264 48.62 17.03 6.92
N ILE A 265 48.60 15.86 6.26
CA ILE A 265 49.83 15.05 6.14
C ILE A 265 50.67 15.62 4.99
N ASP A 266 51.95 15.86 5.27
CA ASP A 266 52.96 16.26 4.27
C ASP A 266 53.24 15.05 3.34
N LEU A 267 52.64 15.06 2.15
CA LEU A 267 52.81 14.01 1.14
C LEU A 267 54.23 14.04 0.58
N GLY A 268 55.11 13.20 1.15
CA GLY A 268 56.50 13.07 0.74
C GLY A 268 56.65 12.83 -0.76
N LYS A 269 57.41 13.72 -1.43
CA LYS A 269 57.50 13.87 -2.90
C LYS A 269 57.52 12.54 -3.70
N PRO A 270 56.42 12.18 -4.39
CA PRO A 270 56.25 10.87 -5.00
C PRO A 270 56.92 10.77 -6.38
N THR A 271 58.25 10.57 -6.38
CA THR A 271 59.07 10.46 -7.58
C THR A 271 58.92 9.11 -8.30
N SER A 272 57.88 8.99 -9.13
CA SER A 272 57.66 7.85 -10.04
C SER A 272 57.71 8.30 -11.51
N PRO A 273 58.51 7.66 -12.38
CA PRO A 273 58.51 7.97 -13.82
C PRO A 273 57.28 7.42 -14.56
N LEU A 274 56.44 6.61 -13.90
CA LEU A 274 55.29 5.92 -14.52
C LEU A 274 53.96 6.67 -14.39
N ILE A 275 53.83 7.56 -13.38
CA ILE A 275 52.59 8.25 -13.03
C ILE A 275 52.95 9.64 -12.49
N LYS A 276 52.28 10.69 -12.98
CA LYS A 276 52.52 12.09 -12.59
C LYS A 276 52.03 12.38 -11.17
N GLU A 277 52.67 13.31 -10.46
CA GLU A 277 52.34 13.63 -9.05
C GLU A 277 50.89 14.12 -8.90
N GLU A 278 50.35 14.87 -9.86
CA GLU A 278 48.97 15.37 -9.84
C GLU A 278 47.95 14.23 -10.00
N THR A 279 48.28 13.22 -10.81
CA THR A 279 47.45 12.01 -10.96
C THR A 279 47.48 11.18 -9.68
N ILE A 280 48.64 11.07 -9.01
CA ILE A 280 48.73 10.38 -7.71
C ILE A 280 47.81 11.09 -6.69
N ALA A 281 47.90 12.42 -6.56
CA ALA A 281 47.04 13.19 -5.66
C ALA A 281 45.54 13.00 -5.95
N ALA A 282 45.14 13.05 -7.23
CA ALA A 282 43.75 12.83 -7.64
C ALA A 282 43.23 11.41 -7.30
N ILE A 283 44.08 10.39 -7.34
CA ILE A 283 43.72 9.03 -6.92
C ILE A 283 43.60 8.93 -5.39
N LEU A 284 44.58 9.46 -4.66
CA LEU A 284 44.61 9.38 -3.19
C LEU A 284 43.46 10.12 -2.50
N ASN A 285 42.88 11.12 -3.17
CA ASN A 285 41.73 11.86 -2.68
C ASN A 285 40.38 11.34 -3.20
N ALA A 286 40.34 10.40 -4.15
CA ALA A 286 39.14 10.05 -4.94
C ALA A 286 38.55 11.24 -5.74
N ASP A 287 39.40 11.97 -6.48
CA ASP A 287 39.04 13.09 -7.37
C ASP A 287 39.28 12.77 -8.86
N HIS A 288 39.70 11.56 -9.21
CA HIS A 288 40.02 11.19 -10.60
C HIS A 288 38.73 11.00 -11.43
N PRO A 289 38.47 11.78 -12.49
CA PRO A 289 37.15 11.84 -13.13
C PRO A 289 36.82 10.65 -14.03
N ALA A 290 37.82 9.84 -14.41
CA ALA A 290 37.63 8.65 -15.24
C ALA A 290 38.47 7.47 -14.73
N PRO A 291 38.07 6.79 -13.63
CA PRO A 291 38.85 5.72 -12.99
C PRO A 291 39.26 4.59 -13.97
N PHE A 292 38.33 4.15 -14.81
CA PHE A 292 38.56 3.13 -15.84
C PHE A 292 39.55 3.54 -16.94
N SER A 293 39.81 4.84 -17.15
CA SER A 293 40.83 5.33 -18.08
C SER A 293 42.25 5.33 -17.48
N PHE A 294 42.41 4.82 -16.25
CA PHE A 294 43.67 4.81 -15.52
C PHE A 294 43.96 3.48 -14.84
N PHE A 295 42.99 2.93 -14.10
CA PHE A 295 43.11 1.63 -13.42
C PHE A 295 42.90 0.45 -14.35
N GLY A 296 43.29 -0.74 -13.88
CA GLY A 296 43.25 -1.96 -14.67
C GLY A 296 44.37 -1.98 -15.70
N MET A 297 44.07 -2.52 -16.89
CA MET A 297 45.05 -2.85 -17.93
C MET A 297 44.94 -1.91 -19.13
N HIS A 298 46.06 -1.28 -19.52
CA HIS A 298 46.13 -0.27 -20.59
C HIS A 298 47.30 -0.55 -21.55
N GLU A 299 47.15 -0.15 -22.81
CA GLU A 299 48.26 -0.13 -23.78
C GLU A 299 49.13 1.13 -23.60
N LEU A 300 50.41 1.06 -23.98
CA LEU A 300 51.36 2.16 -23.92
C LEU A 300 51.74 2.66 -25.33
N ASP A 301 51.31 3.88 -25.65
CA ASP A 301 51.50 4.57 -26.94
C ASP A 301 52.93 4.49 -27.52
N SER A 302 53.94 4.53 -26.63
CA SER A 302 55.34 4.71 -27.00
C SER A 302 56.07 3.44 -27.44
N ALA A 303 55.51 2.25 -27.16
CA ALA A 303 56.21 0.98 -27.36
C ALA A 303 55.30 -0.23 -27.64
N GLY A 304 53.98 -0.10 -27.55
CA GLY A 304 53.05 -1.23 -27.69
C GLY A 304 53.14 -2.25 -26.55
N GLY A 305 53.63 -1.83 -25.38
CA GLY A 305 53.62 -2.64 -24.14
C GLY A 305 52.32 -2.47 -23.36
N ILE A 306 52.03 -3.41 -22.47
CA ILE A 306 50.90 -3.33 -21.54
C ILE A 306 51.37 -2.80 -20.18
N ILE A 307 50.60 -1.90 -19.56
CA ILE A 307 50.74 -1.48 -18.16
C ILE A 307 49.49 -1.87 -17.37
N ILE A 308 49.69 -2.35 -16.13
CA ILE A 308 48.60 -2.57 -15.17
C ILE A 308 48.78 -1.62 -13.98
N ARG A 309 47.69 -0.96 -13.55
CA ARG A 309 47.66 -0.01 -12.41
C ARG A 309 46.54 -0.40 -11.44
N VAL A 310 46.88 -0.53 -10.15
CA VAL A 310 46.00 -1.04 -9.09
C VAL A 310 46.10 -0.13 -7.87
N PHE A 311 44.98 0.15 -7.21
CA PHE A 311 44.96 0.82 -5.90
C PHE A 311 44.35 -0.11 -4.85
N PHE A 312 45.16 -0.45 -3.83
CA PHE A 312 44.78 -1.35 -2.74
C PHE A 312 45.53 -0.91 -1.47
N PRO A 313 44.94 -0.06 -0.62
CA PRO A 313 45.62 0.58 0.52
C PRO A 313 46.31 -0.40 1.49
N GLU A 314 45.67 -1.54 1.75
CA GLU A 314 46.16 -2.55 2.70
C GLU A 314 47.24 -3.49 2.12
N ALA A 315 47.63 -3.31 0.85
CA ALA A 315 48.57 -4.20 0.18
C ALA A 315 50.04 -3.81 0.44
N SER A 316 50.84 -4.82 0.76
CA SER A 316 52.31 -4.76 0.81
C SER A 316 52.95 -5.16 -0.53
N SER A 317 52.26 -5.99 -1.33
CA SER A 317 52.68 -6.40 -2.67
C SER A 317 51.47 -6.77 -3.54
N VAL A 318 51.58 -6.57 -4.84
CA VAL A 318 50.59 -7.00 -5.84
C VAL A 318 51.32 -7.68 -6.99
N LYS A 319 50.91 -8.90 -7.35
CA LYS A 319 51.46 -9.67 -8.47
C LYS A 319 50.35 -9.94 -9.48
N VAL A 320 50.65 -9.79 -10.77
CA VAL A 320 49.73 -10.12 -11.86
C VAL A 320 49.87 -11.60 -12.18
N LEU A 321 48.76 -12.33 -12.17
CA LEU A 321 48.67 -13.74 -12.53
C LEU A 321 48.05 -13.89 -13.93
N ASP A 322 48.58 -14.82 -14.72
CA ASP A 322 47.93 -15.28 -15.96
C ASP A 322 46.81 -16.31 -15.68
N VAL A 323 46.14 -16.77 -16.75
CA VAL A 323 45.10 -17.81 -16.71
C VAL A 323 45.57 -19.18 -16.20
N ALA A 324 46.88 -19.40 -16.06
CA ALA A 324 47.46 -20.59 -15.41
C ALA A 324 47.81 -20.35 -13.93
N ASN A 325 47.37 -19.21 -13.36
CA ASN A 325 47.70 -18.71 -12.02
C ASN A 325 49.21 -18.51 -11.78
N LYS A 326 50.00 -18.32 -12.85
CA LYS A 326 51.43 -18.05 -12.77
C LYS A 326 51.65 -16.54 -12.72
N ALA A 327 52.52 -16.09 -11.80
CA ALA A 327 52.91 -14.69 -11.74
C ALA A 327 53.70 -14.29 -12.99
N VAL A 328 53.15 -13.36 -13.78
CA VAL A 328 53.79 -12.78 -14.98
C VAL A 328 54.47 -11.44 -14.71
N ALA A 329 54.03 -10.73 -13.67
CA ALA A 329 54.66 -9.49 -13.19
C ALA A 329 54.46 -9.31 -11.67
N THR A 330 55.34 -8.52 -11.06
CA THR A 330 55.12 -7.94 -9.72
C THR A 330 55.05 -6.43 -9.91
N LEU A 331 53.95 -5.80 -9.48
CA LEU A 331 53.77 -4.36 -9.65
C LEU A 331 54.66 -3.59 -8.66
N LYS A 332 55.27 -2.49 -9.11
CA LYS A 332 56.02 -1.59 -8.25
C LYS A 332 55.01 -0.78 -7.42
N LYS A 333 55.23 -0.70 -6.10
CA LYS A 333 54.54 0.28 -5.24
C LYS A 333 54.99 1.69 -5.64
N VAL A 334 54.04 2.50 -6.12
CA VAL A 334 54.25 3.88 -6.61
C VAL A 334 53.99 4.90 -5.51
N HIS A 335 53.04 4.65 -4.61
CA HIS A 335 52.79 5.47 -3.43
C HIS A 335 52.49 4.59 -2.21
N ASP A 336 52.84 5.07 -1.01
CA ASP A 336 52.78 4.23 0.19
C ASP A 336 51.35 3.93 0.69
N GLU A 337 50.38 4.76 0.34
CA GLU A 337 48.92 4.51 0.45
C GLU A 337 48.39 3.41 -0.49
N GLY A 338 49.26 2.52 -1.01
CA GLY A 338 48.84 1.34 -1.77
C GLY A 338 48.52 1.56 -3.25
N LEU A 339 49.11 2.57 -3.89
CA LEU A 339 49.08 2.69 -5.37
C LEU A 339 50.20 1.84 -5.97
N PHE A 340 49.88 0.96 -6.91
CA PHE A 340 50.80 0.06 -7.61
C PHE A 340 50.71 0.22 -9.13
N ALA A 341 51.84 0.11 -9.82
CA ALA A 341 51.86 0.03 -11.28
C ALA A 341 53.06 -0.79 -11.80
N GLY A 342 52.91 -1.38 -12.98
CA GLY A 342 54.00 -2.13 -13.62
C GLY A 342 53.72 -2.48 -15.08
N GLU A 343 54.76 -2.44 -15.89
CA GLU A 343 54.75 -2.88 -17.28
C GLU A 343 54.83 -4.42 -17.36
N ILE A 344 53.96 -5.01 -18.18
CA ILE A 344 53.86 -6.47 -18.32
C ILE A 344 54.77 -6.93 -19.47
N SER A 345 55.97 -7.36 -19.11
CA SER A 345 56.97 -7.87 -20.06
C SER A 345 56.39 -8.97 -20.97
N GLY A 346 56.72 -8.89 -22.26
CA GLY A 346 56.30 -9.87 -23.27
C GLY A 346 54.84 -9.80 -23.72
N HIS A 347 54.04 -8.86 -23.19
CA HIS A 347 52.63 -8.69 -23.57
C HIS A 347 52.43 -7.36 -24.32
N THR A 348 51.84 -7.46 -25.51
CA THR A 348 51.59 -6.33 -26.43
C THR A 348 50.12 -6.22 -26.86
N ARG A 349 49.23 -6.89 -26.12
CA ARG A 349 47.78 -6.91 -26.30
C ARG A 349 47.11 -7.23 -24.96
N PRO A 350 45.85 -6.82 -24.73
CA PRO A 350 45.03 -7.27 -23.62
C PRO A 350 44.99 -8.80 -23.47
N PHE A 351 45.03 -9.28 -22.22
CA PHE A 351 44.93 -10.70 -21.86
C PHE A 351 44.15 -10.85 -20.54
N PRO A 352 43.47 -11.98 -20.28
CA PRO A 352 42.80 -12.20 -19.00
C PRO A 352 43.82 -12.41 -17.87
N TYR A 353 43.64 -11.72 -16.75
CA TYR A 353 44.54 -11.75 -15.60
C TYR A 353 43.78 -11.71 -14.28
N ARG A 354 44.47 -12.11 -13.21
CA ARG A 354 44.04 -11.97 -11.80
C ARG A 354 45.15 -11.30 -10.99
N LEU A 355 44.84 -10.81 -9.80
CA LEU A 355 45.78 -10.14 -8.90
C LEU A 355 46.01 -10.98 -7.64
N ARG A 356 47.25 -11.40 -7.39
CA ARG A 356 47.66 -11.90 -6.07
C ARG A 356 48.07 -10.73 -5.20
N VAL A 357 47.26 -10.41 -4.20
CA VAL A 357 47.48 -9.29 -3.27
C VAL A 357 48.00 -9.83 -1.95
N THR A 358 49.15 -9.33 -1.50
CA THR A 358 49.76 -9.65 -0.20
C THR A 358 49.41 -8.56 0.81
N THR A 359 48.60 -8.89 1.82
CA THR A 359 48.18 -7.98 2.91
C THR A 359 48.69 -8.51 4.27
N PRO A 360 48.57 -7.76 5.38
CA PRO A 360 48.90 -8.26 6.72
C PRO A 360 48.13 -9.52 7.17
N SER A 361 47.02 -9.88 6.51
CA SER A 361 46.25 -11.10 6.82
C SER A 361 46.57 -12.30 5.90
N GLY A 362 47.30 -12.12 4.80
CA GLY A 362 47.72 -13.22 3.90
C GLY A 362 47.90 -12.81 2.44
N GLU A 363 48.14 -13.80 1.57
CA GLU A 363 48.02 -13.65 0.11
C GLU A 363 46.64 -14.14 -0.35
N THR A 364 45.96 -13.33 -1.16
CA THR A 364 44.64 -13.65 -1.74
C THR A 364 44.64 -13.35 -3.24
N ASP A 365 44.02 -14.22 -4.04
CA ASP A 365 43.88 -14.05 -5.50
C ASP A 365 42.50 -13.49 -5.85
N ILE A 366 42.46 -12.22 -6.26
CA ILE A 366 41.25 -11.48 -6.63
C ILE A 366 41.20 -11.19 -8.14
N ASP A 367 40.03 -10.85 -8.65
CA ASP A 367 39.88 -10.24 -9.97
C ASP A 367 39.92 -8.72 -9.85
N ASP A 368 40.49 -8.04 -10.85
CA ASP A 368 40.57 -6.58 -10.88
C ASP A 368 39.22 -6.00 -11.38
N PRO A 369 38.49 -5.18 -10.60
CA PRO A 369 37.23 -4.57 -11.04
C PRO A 369 37.37 -3.73 -12.32
N TYR A 370 38.57 -3.18 -12.57
CA TYR A 370 38.86 -2.34 -13.71
C TYR A 370 39.27 -3.11 -14.97
N ARG A 371 39.27 -4.45 -14.96
CA ARG A 371 39.45 -5.26 -16.18
C ARG A 371 38.19 -5.45 -17.02
N PHE A 372 37.01 -5.10 -16.48
CA PHE A 372 35.72 -5.43 -17.09
C PHE A 372 35.22 -4.33 -18.07
N PRO A 373 34.51 -4.73 -19.14
CA PRO A 373 33.92 -3.80 -20.11
C PRO A 373 32.79 -2.96 -19.50
N PRO A 374 32.23 -1.98 -20.23
CA PRO A 374 30.97 -1.35 -19.86
C PRO A 374 29.86 -2.39 -19.72
N ILE A 375 28.89 -2.14 -18.83
CA ILE A 375 27.85 -3.11 -18.47
C ILE A 375 26.50 -2.70 -19.06
N LEU A 376 26.15 -1.42 -18.94
CA LEU A 376 25.06 -0.82 -19.71
C LEU A 376 25.36 -0.96 -21.21
N SER A 377 24.39 -1.48 -21.97
CA SER A 377 24.50 -1.52 -23.43
C SER A 377 24.16 -0.17 -24.05
N ASP A 378 24.57 0.03 -25.30
CA ASP A 378 24.21 1.23 -26.11
C ASP A 378 22.69 1.52 -26.06
N LYS A 379 21.86 0.47 -26.02
CA LYS A 379 20.40 0.57 -25.88
C LYS A 379 19.97 1.07 -24.51
N ASP A 380 20.59 0.59 -23.43
CA ASP A 380 20.25 1.02 -22.07
C ASP A 380 20.60 2.50 -21.89
N VAL A 381 21.79 2.90 -22.35
CA VAL A 381 22.23 4.30 -22.41
C VAL A 381 21.22 5.15 -23.21
N GLU A 382 20.79 4.70 -24.39
CA GLU A 382 19.80 5.41 -25.22
C GLU A 382 18.41 5.53 -24.56
N GLU A 383 17.92 4.50 -23.86
CA GLU A 383 16.61 4.52 -23.18
C GLU A 383 16.61 5.36 -21.89
N LEU A 384 17.75 5.35 -21.16
CA LEU A 384 17.99 6.19 -19.98
C LEU A 384 18.09 7.66 -20.37
N ALA A 385 18.93 7.99 -21.36
CA ALA A 385 19.15 9.37 -21.85
C ALA A 385 17.88 10.08 -22.35
N LYS A 386 16.85 9.32 -22.77
CA LYS A 386 15.58 9.85 -23.25
C LYS A 386 14.54 10.11 -22.14
N GLY A 387 14.75 9.63 -20.92
CA GLY A 387 13.69 9.57 -19.90
C GLY A 387 12.52 8.67 -20.36
N GLN A 388 12.84 7.52 -20.95
CA GLN A 388 11.86 6.59 -21.53
C GLN A 388 12.04 5.12 -21.13
N SER A 389 13.10 4.74 -20.40
CA SER A 389 13.15 3.43 -19.74
C SER A 389 12.11 3.35 -18.62
N PHE A 390 11.17 2.41 -18.75
CA PHE A 390 10.21 2.07 -17.68
C PHE A 390 10.65 0.84 -16.87
N THR A 391 11.86 0.34 -17.11
CA THR A 391 12.45 -0.79 -16.38
C THR A 391 13.85 -0.42 -15.86
N ILE A 392 13.99 0.80 -15.33
CA ILE A 392 15.27 1.27 -14.76
C ILE A 392 15.75 0.39 -13.61
N TYR A 393 14.87 -0.31 -12.89
CA TYR A 393 15.25 -1.32 -11.91
C TYR A 393 15.96 -2.54 -12.52
N LYS A 394 16.05 -2.68 -13.85
CA LYS A 394 16.85 -3.71 -14.54
C LYS A 394 18.19 -3.16 -15.07
N GLN A 395 18.45 -1.87 -14.84
CA GLN A 395 19.59 -1.10 -15.38
C GLN A 395 20.37 -0.37 -14.27
N LEU A 396 19.67 0.10 -13.24
CA LEU A 396 20.16 0.79 -12.04
C LEU A 396 19.91 -0.08 -10.80
N GLY A 397 20.60 0.23 -9.70
CA GLY A 397 20.61 -0.56 -8.47
C GLY A 397 21.83 -1.48 -8.37
N ALA A 398 21.73 -2.51 -7.52
CA ALA A 398 22.76 -3.52 -7.34
C ALA A 398 22.29 -4.91 -7.78
N HIS A 399 22.88 -5.44 -8.86
CA HIS A 399 22.47 -6.68 -9.53
C HIS A 399 23.53 -7.79 -9.41
N PRO A 400 23.30 -8.86 -8.63
CA PRO A 400 24.14 -10.05 -8.63
C PRO A 400 24.18 -10.70 -10.02
N THR A 401 25.38 -10.93 -10.57
CA THR A 401 25.54 -11.50 -11.92
C THR A 401 26.90 -12.19 -12.10
N GLU A 402 27.13 -12.76 -13.28
CA GLU A 402 28.39 -13.40 -13.69
C GLU A 402 28.89 -12.79 -15.01
N ILE A 403 30.12 -12.28 -15.02
CA ILE A 403 30.78 -11.72 -16.21
C ILE A 403 32.14 -12.43 -16.39
N ASP A 404 32.45 -12.89 -17.62
CA ASP A 404 33.63 -13.70 -17.94
C ASP A 404 33.85 -14.94 -17.03
N GLY A 405 32.77 -15.54 -16.51
CA GLY A 405 32.86 -16.65 -15.55
C GLY A 405 33.22 -16.24 -14.11
N VAL A 406 33.15 -14.94 -13.80
CA VAL A 406 33.40 -14.38 -12.46
C VAL A 406 32.10 -13.85 -11.88
N ALA A 407 31.70 -14.38 -10.72
CA ALA A 407 30.56 -13.89 -9.97
C ALA A 407 30.88 -12.57 -9.24
N GLY A 408 29.91 -11.65 -9.23
CA GLY A 408 30.02 -10.36 -8.57
C GLY A 408 28.71 -9.60 -8.63
N VAL A 409 28.78 -8.28 -8.45
CA VAL A 409 27.61 -7.39 -8.47
C VAL A 409 27.86 -6.23 -9.42
N VAL A 410 26.89 -5.94 -10.28
CA VAL A 410 26.81 -4.69 -11.04
C VAL A 410 26.16 -3.65 -10.15
N PHE A 411 26.82 -2.52 -9.94
CA PHE A 411 26.25 -1.34 -9.30
C PHE A 411 26.09 -0.24 -10.35
N ALA A 412 24.91 0.37 -10.44
CA ALA A 412 24.65 1.46 -11.37
C ALA A 412 23.70 2.52 -10.78
N VAL A 413 24.09 3.80 -10.87
CA VAL A 413 23.38 4.91 -10.23
C VAL A 413 23.39 6.17 -11.08
N TRP A 414 22.25 6.86 -11.15
CA TRP A 414 22.11 8.13 -11.87
C TRP A 414 22.52 9.31 -10.97
N ALA A 415 23.57 10.03 -11.38
CA ALA A 415 24.14 11.16 -10.66
C ALA A 415 24.86 12.11 -11.65
N PRO A 416 24.13 12.77 -12.56
CA PRO A 416 24.69 13.46 -13.72
C PRO A 416 25.61 14.65 -13.39
N ASN A 417 25.42 15.32 -12.25
CA ASN A 417 26.22 16.49 -11.86
C ASN A 417 27.39 16.14 -10.91
N ALA A 418 27.51 14.88 -10.48
CA ALA A 418 28.61 14.46 -9.61
C ALA A 418 29.95 14.53 -10.37
N SER A 419 31.03 14.90 -9.68
CA SER A 419 32.40 14.87 -10.22
C SER A 419 33.10 13.53 -10.03
N HIS A 420 32.65 12.74 -9.06
CA HIS A 420 33.14 11.40 -8.77
C HIS A 420 32.06 10.62 -8.00
N VAL A 421 31.89 9.35 -8.32
CA VAL A 421 31.06 8.41 -7.55
C VAL A 421 31.83 7.11 -7.35
N SER A 422 31.78 6.56 -6.15
CA SER A 422 32.37 5.28 -5.77
C SER A 422 31.35 4.39 -5.06
N VAL A 423 31.44 3.07 -5.26
CA VAL A 423 30.68 2.13 -4.42
C VAL A 423 31.47 1.80 -3.14
N VAL A 424 30.84 1.96 -1.98
CA VAL A 424 31.43 1.69 -0.66
C VAL A 424 30.61 0.66 0.09
N GLY A 425 31.26 -0.23 0.84
CA GLY A 425 30.58 -1.32 1.52
C GLY A 425 31.52 -2.21 2.35
N ASP A 426 31.01 -3.35 2.81
CA ASP A 426 31.79 -4.33 3.58
C ASP A 426 33.03 -4.84 2.82
N PHE A 427 32.87 -5.19 1.55
CA PHE A 427 33.90 -5.67 0.62
C PHE A 427 35.11 -4.72 0.43
N ASN A 428 35.00 -3.42 0.72
CA ASN A 428 36.11 -2.46 0.66
C ASN A 428 36.33 -1.68 1.96
N ALA A 429 35.78 -2.16 3.08
CA ALA A 429 35.87 -1.52 4.39
C ALA A 429 35.44 -0.04 4.39
N TRP A 430 34.46 0.30 3.53
CA TRP A 430 33.93 1.65 3.33
C TRP A 430 34.96 2.70 2.85
N ASP A 431 35.98 2.29 2.08
CA ASP A 431 37.01 3.19 1.52
C ASP A 431 36.71 3.52 0.04
N GLY A 432 36.04 4.66 -0.21
CA GLY A 432 35.60 5.09 -1.54
C GLY A 432 36.72 5.36 -2.55
N ARG A 433 37.97 5.49 -2.09
CA ARG A 433 39.15 5.59 -2.96
C ARG A 433 39.41 4.30 -3.76
N ARG A 434 38.83 3.16 -3.35
CA ARG A 434 39.09 1.84 -3.94
C ARG A 434 38.28 1.52 -5.19
N HIS A 435 37.01 1.91 -5.25
CA HIS A 435 36.05 1.46 -6.29
C HIS A 435 35.26 2.62 -6.91
N GLY A 436 35.97 3.63 -7.40
CA GLY A 436 35.41 4.70 -8.23
C GLY A 436 34.86 4.18 -9.56
N MET A 437 33.69 4.66 -9.94
CA MET A 437 32.83 4.11 -11.00
C MET A 437 33.12 4.71 -12.39
N ARG A 438 32.60 4.09 -13.46
CA ARG A 438 32.65 4.58 -14.84
C ARG A 438 31.47 5.53 -15.10
N PHE A 439 31.72 6.76 -15.56
CA PHE A 439 30.66 7.70 -15.92
C PHE A 439 30.27 7.59 -17.40
N HIS A 440 28.98 7.45 -17.68
CA HIS A 440 28.39 7.50 -19.03
C HIS A 440 27.79 8.90 -19.27
N GLN A 441 28.53 9.72 -20.02
CA GLN A 441 28.17 11.13 -20.25
C GLN A 441 26.81 11.30 -20.97
N ASP A 442 26.44 10.36 -21.85
CA ASP A 442 25.23 10.45 -22.66
C ASP A 442 23.92 10.26 -21.85
N CYS A 443 23.98 9.59 -20.69
CA CYS A 443 22.81 9.31 -19.84
C CYS A 443 22.96 9.72 -18.36
N GLY A 444 24.13 10.22 -17.93
CA GLY A 444 24.35 10.70 -16.56
C GLY A 444 24.49 9.60 -15.50
N VAL A 445 24.77 8.37 -15.91
CA VAL A 445 24.83 7.19 -15.02
C VAL A 445 26.27 6.79 -14.75
N TRP A 446 26.54 6.42 -13.50
CA TRP A 446 27.78 5.81 -13.05
C TRP A 446 27.59 4.30 -12.89
N GLU A 447 28.56 3.48 -13.33
CA GLU A 447 28.52 2.01 -13.20
C GLU A 447 29.83 1.39 -12.69
N ILE A 448 29.77 0.22 -12.07
CA ILE A 448 30.92 -0.69 -11.87
C ILE A 448 30.44 -2.14 -11.73
N PHE A 449 31.20 -3.10 -12.28
CA PHE A 449 31.09 -4.50 -11.90
C PHE A 449 32.16 -4.81 -10.86
N LEU A 450 31.74 -5.36 -9.73
CA LEU A 450 32.61 -5.64 -8.60
C LEU A 450 32.65 -7.14 -8.29
N PRO A 451 33.73 -7.85 -8.69
CA PRO A 451 33.99 -9.22 -8.27
C PRO A 451 34.02 -9.36 -6.75
N GLY A 452 33.43 -10.45 -6.24
CA GLY A 452 33.48 -10.78 -4.81
C GLY A 452 32.54 -9.98 -3.89
N ALA A 453 31.85 -8.95 -4.39
CA ALA A 453 30.59 -8.51 -3.79
C ALA A 453 29.53 -9.61 -3.99
N THR A 454 28.61 -9.78 -3.04
CA THR A 454 27.61 -10.87 -3.09
C THR A 454 26.25 -10.43 -2.55
N THR A 455 25.20 -11.20 -2.84
CA THR A 455 23.90 -11.07 -2.18
C THR A 455 24.07 -11.07 -0.65
N GLY A 456 23.55 -10.04 0.02
CA GLY A 456 23.73 -9.80 1.45
C GLY A 456 24.85 -8.82 1.81
N SER A 457 25.71 -8.41 0.87
CA SER A 457 26.68 -7.32 1.12
C SER A 457 25.97 -6.00 1.42
N LEU A 458 26.45 -5.28 2.42
CA LEU A 458 26.07 -3.90 2.74
C LEU A 458 26.82 -2.93 1.83
N TYR A 459 26.10 -1.98 1.22
CA TYR A 459 26.70 -0.96 0.35
C TYR A 459 25.97 0.40 0.39
N LYS A 460 26.67 1.41 -0.12
CA LYS A 460 26.20 2.77 -0.42
C LYS A 460 27.00 3.35 -1.60
N TYR A 461 26.59 4.53 -2.09
CA TYR A 461 27.39 5.35 -2.99
C TYR A 461 28.06 6.50 -2.23
N GLU A 462 29.38 6.59 -2.34
CA GLU A 462 30.15 7.77 -1.95
C GLU A 462 30.18 8.73 -3.15
N ILE A 463 29.62 9.94 -2.99
CA ILE A 463 29.37 10.90 -4.08
C ILE A 463 30.07 12.22 -3.77
N LYS A 464 30.77 12.78 -4.76
CA LYS A 464 31.30 14.15 -4.72
C LYS A 464 30.61 15.05 -5.73
N HIS A 465 30.18 16.22 -5.26
CA HIS A 465 29.52 17.24 -6.08
C HIS A 465 30.51 18.08 -6.90
N ALA A 466 31.74 18.24 -6.42
CA ALA A 466 32.84 18.86 -7.17
C ALA A 466 34.22 18.32 -6.73
N PRO A 467 35.27 18.42 -7.57
CA PRO A 467 36.61 17.96 -7.21
C PRO A 467 37.13 18.64 -5.94
N GLY A 468 37.65 17.86 -5.01
CA GLY A 468 38.14 18.34 -3.71
C GLY A 468 37.05 18.67 -2.68
N THR A 469 35.77 18.41 -2.96
CA THR A 469 34.72 18.45 -1.92
C THR A 469 34.83 17.24 -0.99
N VAL A 470 34.32 17.39 0.25
CA VAL A 470 34.04 16.24 1.12
C VAL A 470 32.96 15.40 0.44
N PRO A 471 33.11 14.07 0.33
CA PRO A 471 32.07 13.22 -0.22
C PRO A 471 30.89 13.07 0.75
N GLU A 472 29.68 13.01 0.19
CA GLU A 472 28.48 12.53 0.89
C GLU A 472 28.29 11.03 0.64
N VAL A 473 27.55 10.32 1.50
CA VAL A 473 27.37 8.86 1.40
C VAL A 473 25.88 8.48 1.35
N LYS A 474 25.34 8.39 0.12
CA LYS A 474 23.93 8.16 -0.17
C LYS A 474 23.60 6.66 -0.24
N SER A 475 22.36 6.31 0.10
CA SER A 475 21.79 4.98 -0.14
C SER A 475 21.43 4.82 -1.62
N ASP A 476 21.29 3.59 -2.11
CA ASP A 476 20.90 3.35 -3.51
C ASP A 476 19.42 3.71 -3.75
N PRO A 477 19.08 4.65 -4.66
CA PRO A 477 17.70 4.99 -5.01
C PRO A 477 16.84 3.80 -5.48
N CYS A 478 17.48 2.75 -6.00
CA CYS A 478 16.88 1.53 -6.54
C CYS A 478 17.22 0.30 -5.67
N ALA A 479 17.54 0.47 -4.39
CA ALA A 479 17.82 -0.65 -3.48
C ALA A 479 16.63 -1.62 -3.38
N PHE A 480 16.86 -2.90 -3.63
CA PHE A 480 15.83 -3.94 -3.43
C PHE A 480 15.72 -4.42 -1.98
N HIS A 481 16.69 -4.08 -1.13
CA HIS A 481 16.68 -4.39 0.30
C HIS A 481 17.56 -3.39 1.09
N THR A 482 17.30 -3.29 2.39
CA THR A 482 17.72 -2.20 3.28
C THR A 482 18.04 -2.75 4.67
N GLU A 483 18.92 -2.08 5.42
CA GLU A 483 19.15 -2.45 6.82
C GLU A 483 17.90 -2.28 7.71
N LEU A 484 17.82 -3.04 8.81
CA LEU A 484 16.81 -2.83 9.86
C LEU A 484 16.93 -1.42 10.48
N PRO A 485 15.81 -0.79 10.89
CA PRO A 485 15.44 0.58 10.47
C PRO A 485 16.23 1.77 11.06
N LEU A 486 17.38 1.52 11.70
CA LEU A 486 18.36 2.55 12.08
C LEU A 486 19.70 2.40 11.33
N GLY A 487 19.90 1.29 10.62
CA GLY A 487 20.88 1.21 9.55
C GLY A 487 20.41 2.01 8.34
N THR A 488 21.34 2.37 7.47
CA THR A 488 21.08 3.19 6.28
C THR A 488 21.78 2.68 5.04
N ALA A 489 22.52 1.56 5.12
CA ALA A 489 23.05 0.90 3.94
C ALA A 489 21.93 0.21 3.13
N SER A 490 22.13 0.21 1.82
CA SER A 490 21.42 -0.70 0.93
C SER A 490 22.05 -2.10 1.07
N ILE A 491 21.25 -3.14 0.88
CA ILE A 491 21.71 -4.53 0.90
C ILE A 491 21.60 -5.08 -0.51
N VAL A 492 22.67 -5.68 -1.02
CA VAL A 492 22.64 -6.35 -2.34
C VAL A 492 21.61 -7.48 -2.28
N TYR A 493 20.59 -7.43 -3.13
CA TYR A 493 19.55 -8.44 -3.21
C TYR A 493 19.22 -8.75 -4.67
N GLY A 494 18.79 -9.98 -4.96
CA GLY A 494 18.43 -10.38 -6.32
C GLY A 494 17.06 -9.88 -6.75
N ASP A 495 16.78 -9.99 -8.05
CA ASP A 495 15.46 -9.76 -8.66
C ASP A 495 14.33 -10.68 -8.13
N GLY A 496 14.69 -11.75 -7.42
CA GLY A 496 13.76 -12.76 -6.90
C GLY A 496 13.59 -13.98 -7.81
N THR A 497 14.40 -14.15 -8.86
CA THR A 497 14.40 -15.36 -9.72
C THR A 497 14.67 -16.68 -8.98
N THR A 498 15.22 -16.60 -7.76
CA THR A 498 15.37 -17.73 -6.83
C THR A 498 14.04 -18.16 -6.18
N PHE A 499 13.09 -17.24 -6.03
CA PHE A 499 11.77 -17.49 -5.45
C PHE A 499 10.89 -18.31 -6.39
N ARG A 500 10.00 -19.15 -5.82
CA ARG A 500 9.21 -20.13 -6.58
C ARG A 500 7.71 -19.92 -6.40
N TRP A 501 7.18 -18.95 -7.12
CA TRP A 501 5.74 -18.67 -7.25
C TRP A 501 4.92 -19.90 -7.65
N GLN A 502 3.79 -20.07 -6.97
CA GLN A 502 2.77 -21.10 -7.16
C GLN A 502 1.45 -20.52 -7.73
N ASP A 503 1.31 -19.19 -7.71
CA ASP A 503 0.13 -18.40 -8.11
C ASP A 503 -0.25 -18.37 -9.62
N LYS A 504 0.29 -19.28 -10.44
CA LYS A 504 0.22 -19.17 -11.91
C LYS A 504 -1.20 -19.10 -12.47
N ASP A 505 -2.15 -19.79 -11.85
CA ASP A 505 -3.57 -19.72 -12.25
C ASP A 505 -4.24 -18.41 -11.79
N TRP A 506 -3.83 -17.80 -10.67
CA TRP A 506 -4.27 -16.46 -10.28
C TRP A 506 -3.81 -15.42 -11.29
N MET A 507 -2.50 -15.38 -11.57
CA MET A 507 -1.88 -14.45 -12.51
C MET A 507 -2.44 -14.58 -13.94
N LYS A 508 -2.80 -15.80 -14.36
CA LYS A 508 -3.52 -16.06 -15.61
C LYS A 508 -4.95 -15.51 -15.60
N ASN A 509 -5.72 -15.80 -14.55
CA ASN A 509 -7.14 -15.40 -14.45
C ASN A 509 -7.31 -13.88 -14.27
N ARG A 510 -6.38 -13.21 -13.58
CA ARG A 510 -6.33 -11.75 -13.38
C ARG A 510 -6.45 -10.98 -14.68
N ARG A 511 -5.74 -11.42 -15.73
CA ARG A 511 -5.73 -10.77 -17.06
C ARG A 511 -7.10 -10.66 -17.73
N THR A 512 -8.09 -11.40 -17.23
CA THR A 512 -9.49 -11.40 -17.68
C THR A 512 -10.49 -10.98 -16.60
N ARG A 513 -10.04 -10.30 -15.54
CA ARG A 513 -10.88 -9.93 -14.39
C ARG A 513 -11.94 -8.90 -14.77
N ASN A 514 -13.21 -9.29 -14.67
CA ASN A 514 -14.36 -8.44 -14.94
C ASN A 514 -14.64 -7.47 -13.76
N PRO A 515 -14.74 -6.14 -13.96
CA PRO A 515 -15.12 -5.18 -12.92
C PRO A 515 -16.53 -5.38 -12.34
N ASP A 516 -17.41 -6.12 -13.01
CA ASP A 516 -18.71 -6.55 -12.47
C ASP A 516 -18.55 -7.43 -11.21
N LYS A 517 -17.36 -8.02 -10.95
CA LYS A 517 -17.14 -8.91 -9.80
C LYS A 517 -17.19 -8.17 -8.46
N PRO A 518 -17.52 -8.87 -7.35
CA PRO A 518 -17.45 -8.29 -6.02
C PRO A 518 -16.01 -7.88 -5.69
N LEU A 519 -15.84 -6.66 -5.18
CA LEU A 519 -14.59 -6.16 -4.63
C LEU A 519 -14.86 -5.65 -3.20
N SER A 520 -14.41 -6.43 -2.23
CA SER A 520 -14.38 -6.10 -0.80
C SER A 520 -12.94 -6.17 -0.32
N LEU A 521 -12.42 -5.03 0.13
CA LEU A 521 -11.04 -4.78 0.56
C LEU A 521 -10.96 -4.68 2.09
N TYR A 522 -10.03 -5.41 2.69
CA TYR A 522 -9.61 -5.23 4.07
C TYR A 522 -8.33 -4.38 4.10
N GLU A 523 -8.42 -3.13 4.58
CA GLU A 523 -7.27 -2.21 4.66
C GLU A 523 -6.48 -2.48 5.94
N VAL A 524 -5.15 -2.66 5.83
CA VAL A 524 -4.28 -3.21 6.87
C VAL A 524 -2.96 -2.44 6.96
N HIS A 525 -2.57 -2.09 8.19
CA HIS A 525 -1.18 -1.74 8.51
C HIS A 525 -0.50 -2.92 9.21
N LEU A 526 0.43 -3.56 8.53
CA LEU A 526 1.09 -4.81 8.95
C LEU A 526 1.66 -4.72 10.38
N GLY A 527 2.35 -3.62 10.72
CA GLY A 527 2.99 -3.42 12.02
C GLY A 527 2.06 -3.13 13.21
N SER A 528 0.73 -3.08 13.01
CA SER A 528 -0.24 -2.90 14.12
C SER A 528 -1.49 -3.77 14.04
N TRP A 529 -1.71 -4.52 12.94
CA TRP A 529 -2.80 -5.48 12.85
C TRP A 529 -2.74 -6.50 14.00
N ARG A 530 -1.59 -7.15 14.18
CA ARG A 530 -1.29 -8.05 15.28
C ARG A 530 0.20 -7.99 15.61
N ARG A 531 0.54 -8.18 16.88
CA ARG A 531 1.91 -8.31 17.40
C ARG A 531 1.97 -9.55 18.29
N LYS A 532 3.17 -9.94 18.77
CA LYS A 532 3.36 -11.03 19.75
C LYS A 532 3.61 -10.47 21.16
N PRO A 533 2.59 -10.38 22.06
CA PRO A 533 2.80 -9.90 23.43
C PRO A 533 3.82 -10.73 24.23
N GLU A 534 3.91 -12.02 23.95
CA GLU A 534 4.87 -12.98 24.51
C GLU A 534 6.33 -12.74 24.06
N GLU A 535 6.53 -11.99 22.97
CA GLU A 535 7.84 -11.57 22.44
C GLU A 535 7.98 -10.04 22.48
N ASP A 536 7.65 -9.43 23.63
CA ASP A 536 7.78 -7.98 23.91
C ASP A 536 7.07 -7.08 22.87
N ASN A 537 5.95 -7.54 22.33
CA ASN A 537 5.17 -6.88 21.26
C ASN A 537 5.93 -6.72 19.93
N ARG A 538 6.81 -7.67 19.58
CA ARG A 538 7.39 -7.83 18.24
C ARG A 538 6.29 -7.83 17.17
N TRP A 539 6.55 -7.18 16.04
CA TRP A 539 5.75 -7.30 14.81
C TRP A 539 5.68 -8.75 14.32
N LEU A 540 4.57 -9.14 13.68
CA LEU A 540 4.57 -10.37 12.89
C LEU A 540 5.50 -10.20 11.67
N SER A 541 6.24 -11.26 11.33
CA SER A 541 6.95 -11.36 10.06
C SER A 541 5.98 -11.58 8.89
N TYR A 542 6.40 -11.29 7.66
CA TYR A 542 5.62 -11.59 6.46
C TYR A 542 5.20 -13.07 6.38
N ARG A 543 6.01 -13.99 6.92
CA ARG A 543 5.65 -15.42 7.02
C ARG A 543 4.57 -15.71 8.04
N GLU A 544 4.65 -15.12 9.24
CA GLU A 544 3.58 -15.25 10.24
C GLU A 544 2.26 -14.64 9.74
N MET A 545 2.32 -13.54 8.99
CA MET A 545 1.13 -12.92 8.38
C MET A 545 0.59 -13.71 7.17
N ALA A 546 1.45 -14.46 6.46
CA ALA A 546 1.04 -15.34 5.36
C ALA A 546 0.14 -16.51 5.83
N ASP A 547 0.22 -16.85 7.11
CA ASP A 547 -0.71 -17.75 7.78
C ASP A 547 -1.83 -16.93 8.48
N ASP A 548 -1.51 -16.16 9.53
CA ASP A 548 -2.48 -15.49 10.43
C ASP A 548 -3.47 -14.53 9.72
N LEU A 549 -2.98 -13.67 8.82
CA LEU A 549 -3.79 -12.62 8.18
C LEU A 549 -4.53 -13.14 6.95
N VAL A 550 -3.95 -14.09 6.23
CA VAL A 550 -4.57 -14.71 5.05
C VAL A 550 -5.78 -15.55 5.49
N ASP A 551 -5.60 -16.45 6.46
CA ASP A 551 -6.71 -17.25 7.01
C ASP A 551 -7.83 -16.37 7.59
N TYR A 552 -7.48 -15.28 8.28
CA TYR A 552 -8.47 -14.32 8.80
C TYR A 552 -9.27 -13.65 7.67
N CYS A 553 -8.60 -13.20 6.62
CA CYS A 553 -9.28 -12.57 5.48
C CYS A 553 -10.16 -13.57 4.69
N THR A 554 -9.73 -14.83 4.58
CA THR A 554 -10.50 -15.90 3.94
C THR A 554 -11.74 -16.27 4.76
N ASP A 555 -11.62 -16.46 6.08
CA ASP A 555 -12.76 -16.72 6.97
C ASP A 555 -13.77 -15.57 6.97
N MET A 556 -13.29 -14.33 7.02
CA MET A 556 -14.11 -13.13 6.94
C MET A 556 -14.72 -12.89 5.56
N GLY A 557 -14.30 -13.62 4.51
CA GLY A 557 -14.83 -13.53 3.16
C GLY A 557 -14.40 -12.28 2.38
N PHE A 558 -13.31 -11.62 2.75
CA PHE A 558 -12.75 -10.52 1.97
C PHE A 558 -12.16 -11.03 0.65
N THR A 559 -12.22 -10.20 -0.40
CA THR A 559 -11.67 -10.57 -1.72
C THR A 559 -10.23 -10.09 -1.91
N HIS A 560 -9.84 -9.06 -1.17
CA HIS A 560 -8.55 -8.39 -1.29
C HIS A 560 -8.09 -7.87 0.07
N ILE A 561 -6.77 -7.82 0.25
CA ILE A 561 -6.13 -7.01 1.28
C ILE A 561 -5.58 -5.75 0.61
N ALA A 562 -5.78 -4.60 1.23
CA ALA A 562 -5.17 -3.32 0.86
C ALA A 562 -4.15 -2.95 1.93
N LEU A 563 -2.86 -2.93 1.60
CA LEU A 563 -1.80 -2.61 2.55
C LEU A 563 -1.52 -1.11 2.55
N LEU A 564 -1.39 -0.50 3.75
CA LEU A 564 -0.66 0.76 3.90
C LEU A 564 0.79 0.60 3.38
N PRO A 565 1.51 1.69 3.02
CA PRO A 565 2.70 1.59 2.19
C PRO A 565 3.77 0.67 2.77
N ILE A 566 4.20 -0.29 1.94
CA ILE A 566 5.21 -1.31 2.32
C ILE A 566 6.63 -0.97 1.87
N SER A 567 6.83 0.14 1.16
CA SER A 567 8.16 0.69 0.86
C SER A 567 8.93 1.03 2.15
N GLU A 568 10.26 0.97 2.09
CA GLU A 568 11.10 1.28 3.26
C GLU A 568 10.96 2.75 3.67
N HIS A 569 10.89 2.95 4.98
CA HIS A 569 10.69 4.24 5.64
C HIS A 569 11.41 4.22 7.01
N ILE A 570 11.84 5.39 7.50
CA ILE A 570 12.58 5.47 8.78
C ILE A 570 11.63 5.60 9.97
N TYR A 571 10.62 6.46 9.83
CA TYR A 571 9.77 6.88 10.95
C TYR A 571 8.47 6.06 11.01
N ASP A 572 8.36 5.16 11.98
CA ASP A 572 7.18 4.29 12.20
C ASP A 572 5.86 5.09 12.32
N ASP A 573 5.90 6.28 12.94
CA ASP A 573 4.74 7.16 13.10
C ASP A 573 4.20 7.72 11.77
N THR A 574 4.96 7.61 10.66
CA THR A 574 4.49 7.97 9.30
C THR A 574 3.72 6.84 8.62
N VAL A 575 3.69 5.64 9.23
CA VAL A 575 2.99 4.43 8.79
C VAL A 575 3.23 4.05 7.31
N GLY A 576 4.41 4.39 6.80
CA GLY A 576 4.85 4.15 5.43
C GLY A 576 4.66 5.33 4.46
N TYR A 577 3.88 6.36 4.81
CA TYR A 577 3.57 7.47 3.90
C TYR A 577 4.73 8.44 3.64
N LEU A 578 5.84 8.34 4.36
CA LEU A 578 7.08 9.10 4.07
C LEU A 578 8.24 8.14 3.75
N PRO A 579 8.35 7.65 2.50
CA PRO A 579 9.34 6.64 2.13
C PRO A 579 10.77 7.20 2.15
N SER A 580 11.71 6.35 2.58
CA SER A 580 13.15 6.52 2.38
C SER A 580 13.70 5.70 1.22
N ASN A 581 13.05 4.58 0.86
CA ASN A 581 13.37 3.86 -0.36
C ASN A 581 12.13 3.26 -1.02
N LEU A 582 11.81 3.68 -2.24
CA LEU A 582 10.64 3.18 -2.95
C LEU A 582 10.78 1.74 -3.45
N TYR A 583 12.00 1.23 -3.64
CA TYR A 583 12.26 -0.08 -4.25
C TYR A 583 12.49 -1.21 -3.23
N ALA A 584 12.73 -0.90 -1.95
CA ALA A 584 12.85 -1.92 -0.90
C ALA A 584 11.50 -2.14 -0.21
N PRO A 585 10.98 -3.40 -0.09
CA PRO A 585 9.94 -3.70 0.90
C PRO A 585 10.57 -3.60 2.30
N THR A 586 9.85 -3.00 3.24
CA THR A 586 10.41 -2.66 4.56
C THR A 586 10.91 -3.87 5.34
N ASN A 587 12.16 -3.82 5.81
CA ASN A 587 12.80 -4.95 6.50
C ASN A 587 12.17 -5.24 7.89
N ARG A 588 11.27 -4.38 8.39
CA ARG A 588 10.53 -4.55 9.66
C ARG A 588 9.87 -5.93 9.81
N TYR A 589 9.45 -6.55 8.71
CA TYR A 589 8.71 -7.81 8.70
C TYR A 589 9.46 -8.97 8.01
N GLY A 590 10.69 -8.75 7.53
CA GLY A 590 11.52 -9.77 6.87
C GLY A 590 12.10 -9.34 5.52
N THR A 591 12.61 -10.32 4.77
CA THR A 591 13.28 -10.10 3.47
C THR A 591 12.27 -9.95 2.32
N PRO A 592 12.70 -9.46 1.15
CA PRO A 592 11.85 -9.40 -0.05
C PRO A 592 11.22 -10.74 -0.43
N ASP A 593 11.94 -11.87 -0.30
CA ASP A 593 11.38 -13.21 -0.57
C ASP A 593 10.38 -13.68 0.51
N ASP A 594 10.40 -13.07 1.70
CA ASP A 594 9.34 -13.28 2.71
C ASP A 594 8.07 -12.49 2.34
N PHE A 595 8.19 -11.30 1.76
CA PHE A 595 7.04 -10.56 1.21
C PHE A 595 6.46 -11.24 -0.04
N ARG A 596 7.31 -11.79 -0.93
CA ARG A 596 6.86 -12.65 -2.05
C ARG A 596 6.09 -13.87 -1.54
N TYR A 597 6.55 -14.49 -0.44
CA TYR A 597 5.83 -15.60 0.21
C TYR A 597 4.45 -15.18 0.75
N PHE A 598 4.32 -13.97 1.32
CA PHE A 598 3.04 -13.43 1.74
C PHE A 598 2.07 -13.26 0.55
N VAL A 599 2.52 -12.67 -0.56
CA VAL A 599 1.68 -12.49 -1.76
C VAL A 599 1.30 -13.84 -2.39
N ASP A 600 2.23 -14.80 -2.48
CA ASP A 600 1.96 -16.16 -2.99
C ASP A 600 0.97 -16.94 -2.09
N ALA A 601 0.95 -16.69 -0.78
CA ALA A 601 -0.07 -17.22 0.12
C ALA A 601 -1.46 -16.62 -0.17
N CYS A 602 -1.55 -15.30 -0.33
CA CYS A 602 -2.80 -14.60 -0.65
C CYS A 602 -3.38 -15.09 -1.99
N HIS A 603 -2.57 -15.14 -3.05
CA HIS A 603 -3.01 -15.60 -4.37
C HIS A 603 -3.47 -17.07 -4.35
N ARG A 604 -2.81 -17.95 -3.56
CA ARG A 604 -3.25 -19.35 -3.37
C ARG A 604 -4.56 -19.47 -2.57
N ALA A 605 -4.82 -18.54 -1.65
CA ALA A 605 -6.09 -18.42 -0.93
C ALA A 605 -7.21 -17.74 -1.76
N GLY A 606 -6.89 -17.22 -2.95
CA GLY A 606 -7.83 -16.48 -3.81
C GLY A 606 -8.07 -15.03 -3.37
N ILE A 607 -7.18 -14.49 -2.54
CA ILE A 607 -7.18 -13.10 -2.07
C ILE A 607 -6.19 -12.29 -2.90
N GLY A 608 -6.64 -11.14 -3.43
CA GLY A 608 -5.75 -10.23 -4.14
C GLY A 608 -5.05 -9.21 -3.24
N ILE A 609 -3.86 -8.74 -3.64
CA ILE A 609 -3.11 -7.71 -2.92
C ILE A 609 -3.13 -6.38 -3.66
N VAL A 610 -3.59 -5.34 -2.97
CA VAL A 610 -3.41 -3.92 -3.32
C VAL A 610 -2.44 -3.29 -2.32
N VAL A 611 -1.58 -2.38 -2.78
CA VAL A 611 -0.65 -1.62 -1.93
C VAL A 611 -0.84 -0.12 -2.13
N ASP A 612 -0.82 0.64 -1.04
CA ASP A 612 -0.72 2.10 -1.08
C ASP A 612 0.68 2.52 -1.55
N TRP A 613 0.71 3.29 -2.62
CA TRP A 613 1.92 3.72 -3.31
C TRP A 613 2.07 5.24 -3.24
N VAL A 614 3.31 5.71 -3.00
CA VAL A 614 3.60 7.10 -2.64
C VAL A 614 4.55 7.75 -3.66
N PRO A 615 4.06 8.13 -4.86
CA PRO A 615 4.85 8.84 -5.87
C PRO A 615 4.90 10.37 -5.62
N ASN A 616 4.40 10.86 -4.49
CA ASN A 616 4.13 12.27 -4.26
C ASN A 616 5.38 13.01 -3.75
N TYR A 617 6.00 12.46 -2.70
CA TYR A 617 7.10 13.04 -1.94
C TYR A 617 7.95 11.95 -1.30
N PHE A 618 9.13 12.34 -0.81
CA PHE A 618 10.10 11.46 -0.15
C PHE A 618 10.71 12.11 1.10
N THR A 619 11.40 11.34 1.94
CA THR A 619 12.05 11.89 3.14
C THR A 619 13.30 12.73 2.81
N GLU A 620 13.47 13.86 3.49
CA GLU A 620 14.58 14.82 3.28
C GLU A 620 15.88 14.41 4.02
N GLU A 621 16.15 13.11 4.12
CA GLU A 621 17.29 12.59 4.87
C GLU A 621 18.60 12.73 4.08
N GLU A 622 19.70 13.04 4.75
CA GLU A 622 21.02 13.28 4.12
C GLU A 622 21.51 12.07 3.30
N HIS A 623 21.13 10.85 3.70
CA HIS A 623 21.45 9.60 3.02
C HIS A 623 20.41 9.16 1.98
N GLY A 624 19.31 9.92 1.82
CA GLY A 624 18.22 9.66 0.89
C GLY A 624 18.40 10.37 -0.46
N LEU A 625 17.30 10.73 -1.10
CA LEU A 625 17.29 11.37 -2.44
C LEU A 625 17.54 12.89 -2.43
N SER A 626 17.59 13.52 -1.24
CA SER A 626 17.78 14.97 -1.10
C SER A 626 19.17 15.39 -1.54
N LEU A 627 19.23 16.37 -2.45
CA LEU A 627 20.42 16.90 -3.12
C LEU A 627 21.38 15.79 -3.59
N PHE A 628 20.82 14.72 -4.17
CA PHE A 628 21.51 13.43 -4.35
C PHE A 628 22.89 13.53 -5.02
N ASP A 629 23.01 14.32 -6.10
CA ASP A 629 24.29 14.60 -6.77
C ASP A 629 24.87 15.99 -6.49
N GLY A 630 24.28 16.73 -5.54
CA GLY A 630 24.61 18.11 -5.20
C GLY A 630 23.69 19.15 -5.83
N THR A 631 22.75 18.71 -6.67
CA THR A 631 21.70 19.54 -7.28
C THR A 631 20.31 19.06 -6.88
N ALA A 632 19.29 19.88 -7.16
CA ALA A 632 17.90 19.42 -7.15
C ALA A 632 17.69 18.43 -8.30
N LEU A 633 17.80 17.14 -7.98
CA LEU A 633 17.89 16.05 -8.96
C LEU A 633 16.60 15.23 -8.99
N TYR A 634 16.12 14.84 -7.80
CA TYR A 634 14.86 14.13 -7.61
C TYR A 634 13.74 15.07 -7.16
N GLU A 635 14.08 16.06 -6.34
CA GLU A 635 13.20 17.11 -5.87
C GLU A 635 12.96 18.21 -6.92
N HIS A 636 11.76 18.80 -6.90
CA HIS A 636 11.40 19.86 -7.83
C HIS A 636 12.22 21.14 -7.60
N HIS A 637 12.93 21.55 -8.66
CA HIS A 637 13.96 22.60 -8.66
C HIS A 637 13.53 23.99 -8.13
N HIS A 638 12.24 24.31 -8.09
CA HIS A 638 11.72 25.48 -7.36
C HIS A 638 11.40 25.14 -5.90
N ALA A 639 12.36 25.34 -4.99
CA ALA A 639 12.31 24.94 -3.58
C ALA A 639 11.10 25.42 -2.73
N TRP A 640 10.31 26.40 -3.20
CA TRP A 640 9.09 26.90 -2.55
C TRP A 640 7.82 26.23 -3.07
N GLN A 641 7.82 25.74 -4.31
CA GLN A 641 6.74 24.96 -4.91
C GLN A 641 6.96 23.46 -4.76
N GLY A 642 8.22 23.03 -4.76
CA GLY A 642 8.67 21.63 -4.65
C GLY A 642 8.55 21.00 -3.27
N ARG A 643 7.58 21.42 -2.44
CA ARG A 643 7.31 20.84 -1.12
C ARG A 643 5.81 20.66 -0.89
N ASP A 644 5.45 19.54 -0.28
CA ASP A 644 4.07 19.27 0.17
C ASP A 644 3.67 20.24 1.28
N PRO A 645 2.49 20.90 1.22
CA PRO A 645 2.12 21.94 2.17
C PRO A 645 1.74 21.43 3.57
N ASP A 646 1.38 20.15 3.73
CA ASP A 646 0.99 19.58 5.02
C ASP A 646 2.17 18.90 5.72
N TRP A 647 2.99 18.18 4.95
CA TRP A 647 4.16 17.44 5.46
C TRP A 647 5.44 18.27 5.46
N ASN A 648 5.51 19.35 4.67
CA ASN A 648 6.75 20.07 4.34
C ASN A 648 7.86 19.13 3.81
N ALA A 649 7.49 18.09 3.04
CA ALA A 649 8.41 17.12 2.44
C ALA A 649 8.71 17.47 0.97
N PRO A 650 9.93 17.19 0.45
CA PRO A 650 10.27 17.38 -0.97
C PRO A 650 9.33 16.62 -1.92
N LEU A 651 8.81 17.32 -2.93
CA LEU A 651 8.03 16.75 -4.04
C LEU A 651 8.95 16.33 -5.19
N TYR A 652 8.62 15.23 -5.86
CA TYR A 652 9.35 14.77 -7.04
C TYR A 652 9.23 15.73 -8.24
N ASP A 653 10.32 15.95 -8.99
CA ASP A 653 10.30 16.79 -10.20
C ASP A 653 9.71 16.07 -11.41
N LEU A 654 8.38 16.16 -11.55
CA LEU A 654 7.65 15.56 -12.68
C LEU A 654 7.92 16.26 -14.03
N THR A 655 8.61 17.42 -14.06
CA THR A 655 9.05 18.05 -15.31
C THR A 655 10.24 17.32 -15.94
N ARG A 656 10.94 16.47 -15.17
CA ARG A 656 12.13 15.73 -15.61
C ARG A 656 11.77 14.32 -16.08
N GLY A 657 12.28 13.92 -17.25
CA GLY A 657 11.95 12.63 -17.88
C GLY A 657 12.49 11.42 -17.11
N GLU A 658 13.68 11.55 -16.54
CA GLU A 658 14.34 10.59 -15.65
C GLU A 658 13.57 10.47 -14.32
N VAL A 659 13.08 11.62 -13.83
CA VAL A 659 12.02 11.84 -12.82
C VAL A 659 10.87 10.82 -12.88
N VAL A 660 10.11 11.05 -13.95
CA VAL A 660 8.94 10.30 -14.39
C VAL A 660 9.28 8.84 -14.68
N SER A 661 10.45 8.55 -15.23
CA SER A 661 10.91 7.18 -15.50
C SER A 661 11.14 6.40 -14.20
N TYR A 662 11.84 6.99 -13.23
CA TYR A 662 12.09 6.40 -11.91
C TYR A 662 10.79 6.05 -11.18
N LEU A 663 9.78 6.93 -11.21
CA LEU A 663 8.47 6.69 -10.59
C LEU A 663 7.64 5.65 -11.35
N ILE A 664 7.48 5.77 -12.68
CA ILE A 664 6.72 4.77 -13.46
C ILE A 664 7.36 3.39 -13.32
N SER A 665 8.69 3.32 -13.34
CA SER A 665 9.41 2.07 -13.19
C SER A 665 9.26 1.46 -11.80
N ASN A 666 9.07 2.26 -10.73
CA ASN A 666 8.79 1.74 -9.40
C ASN A 666 7.39 1.12 -9.31
N ALA A 667 6.38 1.74 -9.93
CA ALA A 667 5.07 1.11 -10.03
C ALA A 667 5.15 -0.23 -10.79
N LEU A 668 5.89 -0.30 -11.91
CA LEU A 668 6.06 -1.56 -12.64
C LEU A 668 6.88 -2.61 -11.89
N TYR A 669 7.87 -2.20 -11.09
CA TYR A 669 8.68 -3.09 -10.24
C TYR A 669 7.82 -3.89 -9.26
N TRP A 670 6.87 -3.22 -8.59
CA TRP A 670 5.92 -3.90 -7.70
C TRP A 670 5.03 -4.91 -8.42
N LEU A 671 4.63 -4.62 -9.67
CA LEU A 671 3.80 -5.52 -10.48
C LEU A 671 4.58 -6.70 -11.08
N ASP A 672 5.85 -6.51 -11.43
CA ASP A 672 6.74 -7.54 -12.00
C ASP A 672 7.33 -8.46 -10.91
N TYR A 673 8.02 -7.88 -9.92
CA TYR A 673 8.84 -8.65 -8.98
C TYR A 673 8.07 -9.13 -7.73
N PHE A 674 6.90 -8.55 -7.45
CA PHE A 674 6.04 -8.93 -6.32
C PHE A 674 4.60 -9.29 -6.73
N HIS A 675 4.32 -9.36 -8.03
CA HIS A 675 3.05 -9.82 -8.59
C HIS A 675 1.79 -9.04 -8.13
N LEU A 676 1.87 -7.83 -7.57
CA LEU A 676 0.70 -7.17 -6.96
C LEU A 676 -0.49 -6.98 -7.92
N ASP A 677 -1.72 -6.98 -7.38
CA ASP A 677 -2.98 -6.83 -8.14
C ASP A 677 -3.48 -5.38 -8.25
N GLY A 678 -2.83 -4.43 -7.57
CA GLY A 678 -3.18 -3.03 -7.66
C GLY A 678 -2.32 -2.10 -6.81
N LEU A 679 -2.37 -0.82 -7.16
CA LEU A 679 -1.73 0.28 -6.43
C LEU A 679 -2.76 1.37 -6.14
N ARG A 680 -2.83 1.88 -4.91
CA ARG A 680 -3.62 3.07 -4.55
C ARG A 680 -2.69 4.27 -4.40
N ILE A 681 -3.00 5.37 -5.09
CA ILE A 681 -2.33 6.66 -4.89
C ILE A 681 -3.19 7.49 -3.93
N GLY A 682 -2.59 7.88 -2.80
CA GLY A 682 -3.21 8.77 -1.81
C GLY A 682 -2.93 10.25 -2.09
N GLY A 683 -3.82 11.13 -1.63
CA GLY A 683 -3.66 12.57 -1.67
C GLY A 683 -3.57 13.16 -3.07
N LEU A 684 -4.25 12.58 -4.07
CA LEU A 684 -4.02 12.88 -5.49
C LEU A 684 -4.19 14.38 -5.83
N ALA A 685 -5.12 15.07 -5.17
CA ALA A 685 -5.32 16.51 -5.26
C ALA A 685 -4.04 17.34 -5.03
N LYS A 686 -3.12 16.87 -4.17
CA LYS A 686 -1.81 17.51 -3.90
C LYS A 686 -0.88 17.47 -5.10
N MET A 687 -0.95 16.39 -5.90
CA MET A 687 -0.21 16.28 -7.16
C MET A 687 -0.88 17.13 -8.24
N LEU A 688 -2.20 17.04 -8.35
CA LEU A 688 -2.99 17.56 -9.47
C LEU A 688 -3.15 19.09 -9.49
N TYR A 689 -2.98 19.77 -8.35
CA TYR A 689 -3.26 21.20 -8.20
C TYR A 689 -2.08 21.98 -7.62
N LEU A 690 -1.58 22.94 -8.40
CA LEU A 690 -0.45 23.81 -8.07
C LEU A 690 -0.75 24.75 -6.88
N ASP A 691 -2.03 25.08 -6.67
CA ASP A 691 -2.53 25.91 -5.57
C ASP A 691 -2.97 25.11 -4.32
N TYR A 692 -2.87 23.78 -4.32
CA TYR A 692 -3.25 22.96 -3.17
C TYR A 692 -2.50 23.41 -1.91
N GLY A 693 -3.24 23.76 -0.86
CA GLY A 693 -2.69 24.18 0.44
C GLY A 693 -1.91 25.51 0.44
N ARG A 694 -1.91 26.28 -0.66
CA ARG A 694 -1.09 27.50 -0.82
C ARG A 694 -1.95 28.77 -0.92
N SER A 695 -1.44 29.91 -0.45
CA SER A 695 -2.15 31.20 -0.52
C SER A 695 -2.06 31.83 -1.91
N GLU A 696 -2.89 32.85 -2.18
CA GLU A 696 -2.72 33.71 -3.35
C GLU A 696 -1.32 34.36 -3.35
N GLY A 697 -0.50 34.04 -4.35
CA GLY A 697 0.90 34.46 -4.45
C GLY A 697 1.94 33.42 -4.02
N ASP A 698 1.53 32.37 -3.30
CA ASP A 698 2.41 31.26 -2.87
C ASP A 698 2.47 30.10 -3.88
N TRP A 699 1.93 30.28 -5.09
CA TRP A 699 2.00 29.36 -6.22
C TRP A 699 2.12 30.13 -7.54
N THR A 700 2.24 29.43 -8.67
CA THR A 700 2.27 30.03 -10.02
C THR A 700 1.39 29.21 -10.97
N PRO A 701 0.59 29.84 -11.85
CA PRO A 701 -0.22 29.13 -12.84
C PRO A 701 0.60 28.31 -13.84
N ASN A 702 -0.04 27.30 -14.41
CA ASN A 702 0.49 26.52 -15.53
C ASN A 702 0.55 27.36 -16.82
N ALA A 703 1.06 26.76 -17.91
CA ALA A 703 1.23 27.42 -19.21
C ALA A 703 -0.08 27.97 -19.82
N ASP A 704 -1.23 27.38 -19.48
CA ASP A 704 -2.57 27.80 -19.93
C ASP A 704 -3.23 28.82 -18.98
N GLY A 705 -2.56 29.19 -17.88
CA GLY A 705 -3.06 30.11 -16.85
C GLY A 705 -3.97 29.46 -15.79
N GLY A 706 -4.08 28.13 -15.77
CA GLY A 706 -4.83 27.37 -14.77
C GLY A 706 -4.00 26.96 -13.55
N ASN A 707 -4.67 26.34 -12.57
CA ASN A 707 -4.02 25.75 -11.39
C ASN A 707 -3.71 24.25 -11.54
N GLU A 708 -4.10 23.61 -12.64
CA GLU A 708 -3.80 22.20 -12.89
C GLU A 708 -2.31 21.94 -13.11
N ASN A 709 -1.74 20.96 -12.41
CA ASN A 709 -0.38 20.49 -12.64
C ASN A 709 -0.37 19.59 -13.90
N LEU A 710 0.04 20.17 -15.03
CA LEU A 710 0.03 19.50 -16.33
C LEU A 710 0.98 18.30 -16.38
N ASP A 711 2.13 18.40 -15.71
CA ASP A 711 3.13 17.32 -15.64
C ASP A 711 2.65 16.14 -14.80
N ALA A 712 1.97 16.39 -13.66
CA ALA A 712 1.29 15.34 -12.90
C ALA A 712 0.17 14.67 -13.70
N LEU A 713 -0.63 15.45 -14.44
CA LEU A 713 -1.67 14.92 -15.34
C LEU A 713 -1.08 14.06 -16.47
N ALA A 714 0.08 14.43 -17.02
CA ALA A 714 0.78 13.66 -18.03
C ALA A 714 1.40 12.38 -17.45
N PHE A 715 2.05 12.47 -16.28
CA PHE A 715 2.61 11.34 -15.53
C PHE A 715 1.54 10.28 -15.21
N ILE A 716 0.41 10.67 -14.60
CA ILE A 716 -0.66 9.76 -14.20
C ILE A 716 -1.25 9.02 -15.41
N ARG A 717 -1.50 9.73 -16.52
CA ARG A 717 -1.97 9.14 -17.78
C ARG A 717 -0.96 8.14 -18.35
N ARG A 718 0.31 8.54 -18.47
CA ARG A 718 1.41 7.70 -18.99
C ARG A 718 1.63 6.45 -18.14
N LEU A 719 1.47 6.56 -16.81
CA LEU A 719 1.51 5.44 -15.88
C LEU A 719 0.32 4.48 -16.10
N ASN A 720 -0.91 4.99 -16.03
CA ASN A 720 -2.12 4.16 -16.04
C ASN A 720 -2.31 3.44 -17.39
N ASP A 721 -2.00 4.09 -18.52
CA ASP A 721 -1.99 3.43 -19.84
C ASP A 721 -0.95 2.29 -19.91
N LEU A 722 0.25 2.50 -19.35
CA LEU A 722 1.30 1.49 -19.36
C LEU A 722 0.96 0.30 -18.46
N VAL A 723 0.42 0.53 -17.26
CA VAL A 723 -0.08 -0.52 -16.37
C VAL A 723 -1.21 -1.31 -17.03
N ALA A 724 -2.19 -0.64 -17.64
CA ALA A 724 -3.29 -1.29 -18.33
C ALA A 724 -2.84 -2.13 -19.55
N LYS A 725 -1.77 -1.71 -20.23
CA LYS A 725 -1.19 -2.39 -21.40
C LYS A 725 -0.34 -3.61 -21.01
N GLU A 726 0.61 -3.46 -20.09
CA GLU A 726 1.57 -4.52 -19.75
C GLU A 726 1.00 -5.50 -18.70
N TYR A 727 0.22 -5.00 -17.74
CA TYR A 727 -0.35 -5.77 -16.63
C TYR A 727 -1.90 -5.75 -16.60
N PRO A 728 -2.60 -6.25 -17.65
CA PRO A 728 -4.07 -6.29 -17.67
C PRO A 728 -4.69 -6.90 -16.40
N GLY A 729 -5.74 -6.25 -15.89
CA GLY A 729 -6.49 -6.68 -14.71
C GLY A 729 -5.92 -6.21 -13.35
N VAL A 730 -4.74 -5.59 -13.35
CA VAL A 730 -4.25 -4.79 -12.21
C VAL A 730 -5.14 -3.55 -12.02
N MET A 731 -5.38 -3.18 -10.77
CA MET A 731 -6.22 -2.03 -10.42
C MET A 731 -5.39 -0.82 -9.99
N MET A 732 -5.52 0.29 -10.72
CA MET A 732 -5.03 1.59 -10.26
C MET A 732 -6.15 2.30 -9.52
N ILE A 733 -5.93 2.69 -8.26
CA ILE A 733 -6.97 3.29 -7.39
C ILE A 733 -6.58 4.72 -7.04
N ALA A 734 -7.48 5.67 -7.27
CA ALA A 734 -7.32 7.05 -6.84
C ALA A 734 -8.03 7.29 -5.50
N GLU A 735 -7.34 7.88 -4.52
CA GLU A 735 -7.99 8.69 -3.51
C GLU A 735 -7.77 10.17 -3.85
N ASP A 736 -8.88 10.84 -4.17
CA ASP A 736 -8.90 12.25 -4.55
C ASP A 736 -10.09 12.95 -3.88
N SER A 737 -9.78 13.95 -3.06
CA SER A 737 -10.74 14.78 -2.33
C SER A 737 -11.22 16.02 -3.12
N SER A 738 -10.84 16.16 -4.40
CA SER A 738 -11.25 17.27 -5.25
C SER A 738 -12.60 17.05 -5.93
N LEU A 739 -13.16 18.11 -6.52
CA LEU A 739 -14.37 18.03 -7.37
C LEU A 739 -14.05 17.70 -8.85
N ARG A 740 -12.83 17.23 -9.15
CA ARG A 740 -12.48 16.74 -10.49
C ARG A 740 -13.33 15.51 -10.85
N GLY A 741 -13.77 15.42 -12.10
CA GLY A 741 -14.36 14.20 -12.68
C GLY A 741 -13.42 13.52 -13.67
N ASP A 742 -13.88 12.41 -14.24
CA ASP A 742 -13.21 11.64 -15.29
C ASP A 742 -11.88 10.99 -14.84
N LEU A 743 -11.70 10.72 -13.54
CA LEU A 743 -10.54 9.99 -13.03
C LEU A 743 -10.55 8.53 -13.50
N THR A 744 -11.72 7.89 -13.48
CA THR A 744 -11.90 6.46 -13.82
C THR A 744 -12.31 6.19 -15.27
N LYS A 745 -12.39 7.24 -16.10
CA LYS A 745 -12.49 7.09 -17.56
C LYS A 745 -11.14 6.71 -18.16
N PRO A 746 -11.11 5.92 -19.26
CA PRO A 746 -9.88 5.64 -20.00
C PRO A 746 -9.16 6.91 -20.47
N VAL A 747 -7.83 6.87 -20.55
CA VAL A 747 -7.03 8.00 -21.09
C VAL A 747 -7.39 8.28 -22.55
N SER A 748 -7.73 7.24 -23.32
CA SER A 748 -8.25 7.34 -24.69
C SER A 748 -9.57 8.11 -24.82
N GLU A 749 -10.29 8.33 -23.71
CA GLU A 749 -11.52 9.13 -23.62
C GLU A 749 -11.28 10.49 -22.95
N GLY A 750 -10.01 10.84 -22.68
CA GLY A 750 -9.58 12.10 -22.04
C GLY A 750 -9.40 12.02 -20.53
N GLY A 751 -9.77 10.90 -19.90
CA GLY A 751 -9.67 10.69 -18.45
C GLY A 751 -8.25 10.52 -17.92
N LEU A 752 -8.15 10.04 -16.67
CA LEU A 752 -6.86 9.69 -16.04
C LEU A 752 -6.56 8.18 -16.02
N GLY A 753 -7.49 7.32 -16.40
CA GLY A 753 -7.26 5.88 -16.55
C GLY A 753 -7.25 5.06 -15.25
N PHE A 754 -7.70 5.61 -14.13
CA PHE A 754 -7.84 4.82 -12.90
C PHE A 754 -8.92 3.73 -13.04
N SER A 755 -8.74 2.61 -12.37
CA SER A 755 -9.72 1.53 -12.31
C SER A 755 -10.87 1.84 -11.35
N TRP A 756 -10.54 2.48 -10.22
CA TRP A 756 -11.48 2.88 -9.17
C TRP A 756 -11.09 4.21 -8.51
N ARG A 757 -12.06 4.87 -7.87
CA ARG A 757 -11.87 6.08 -7.05
C ARG A 757 -12.50 5.90 -5.66
N TRP A 758 -11.91 6.43 -4.60
CA TRP A 758 -12.56 6.50 -3.29
C TRP A 758 -13.69 7.55 -3.26
N ASN A 759 -14.89 7.16 -2.82
CA ASN A 759 -15.98 8.08 -2.47
C ASN A 759 -15.80 8.57 -1.03
N THR A 760 -14.79 9.39 -0.81
CA THR A 760 -14.45 9.95 0.51
C THR A 760 -15.60 10.80 1.08
N ALA A 761 -16.41 11.43 0.22
CA ALA A 761 -17.58 12.20 0.65
C ALA A 761 -18.68 11.33 1.29
N TRP A 762 -18.94 10.11 0.79
CA TRP A 762 -19.95 9.20 1.36
C TRP A 762 -19.71 8.89 2.84
N VAL A 763 -18.47 8.60 3.24
CA VAL A 763 -18.14 8.23 4.62
C VAL A 763 -18.26 9.43 5.56
N TYR A 764 -17.80 10.62 5.16
CA TYR A 764 -17.98 11.83 5.96
C TYR A 764 -19.45 12.28 6.06
N ASP A 765 -20.23 12.21 4.97
CA ASP A 765 -21.65 12.56 4.98
C ASP A 765 -22.46 11.60 5.87
N THR A 766 -22.26 10.29 5.71
CA THR A 766 -23.02 9.30 6.49
C THR A 766 -22.58 9.24 7.95
N LEU A 767 -21.29 9.35 8.29
CA LEU A 767 -20.85 9.45 9.69
C LEU A 767 -21.35 10.75 10.34
N ARG A 768 -21.37 11.87 9.61
CA ARG A 768 -21.96 13.15 10.07
C ARG A 768 -23.44 13.02 10.41
N TYR A 769 -24.21 12.31 9.59
CA TYR A 769 -25.62 11.99 9.85
C TYR A 769 -25.79 11.09 11.07
N LEU A 770 -25.00 10.02 11.17
CA LEU A 770 -25.08 9.06 12.28
C LEU A 770 -24.67 9.70 13.62
N GLY A 771 -23.74 10.64 13.61
CA GLY A 771 -23.36 11.45 14.79
C GLY A 771 -24.50 12.30 15.37
N ARG A 772 -25.61 12.48 14.64
CA ARG A 772 -26.78 13.22 15.13
C ARG A 772 -27.65 12.33 16.02
N HIS A 773 -28.10 12.89 17.15
CA HIS A 773 -29.09 12.23 18.01
C HIS A 773 -30.36 11.91 17.19
N PRO A 774 -30.94 10.69 17.28
CA PRO A 774 -31.91 10.18 16.31
C PRO A 774 -33.09 11.11 15.97
N VAL A 775 -33.63 11.84 16.96
CA VAL A 775 -34.74 12.80 16.78
C VAL A 775 -34.44 13.92 15.77
N TYR A 776 -33.16 14.22 15.52
CA TYR A 776 -32.75 15.25 14.57
C TYR A 776 -32.43 14.71 13.18
N ARG A 777 -32.29 13.38 13.00
CA ARG A 777 -31.83 12.77 11.74
C ARG A 777 -32.73 13.13 10.55
N LYS A 778 -34.04 13.26 10.77
CA LYS A 778 -35.03 13.69 9.76
C LYS A 778 -34.64 14.98 9.02
N TYR A 779 -34.19 16.00 9.74
CA TYR A 779 -33.79 17.29 9.16
C TYR A 779 -32.54 17.22 8.26
N TYR A 780 -31.90 16.04 8.22
CA TYR A 780 -30.66 15.78 7.51
C TYR A 780 -30.73 14.49 6.66
N GLN A 781 -31.92 13.98 6.32
CA GLN A 781 -32.09 12.73 5.55
C GLN A 781 -31.30 12.74 4.22
N PHE A 782 -31.07 13.92 3.64
CA PHE A 782 -30.22 14.12 2.46
C PHE A 782 -28.76 13.70 2.68
N GLU A 783 -28.22 13.70 3.90
CA GLU A 783 -26.85 13.27 4.19
C GLU A 783 -26.67 11.75 3.98
N LEU A 784 -27.75 10.95 3.96
CA LEU A 784 -27.70 9.55 3.54
C LEU A 784 -27.84 9.36 2.02
N THR A 785 -28.63 10.21 1.34
CA THR A 785 -29.02 10.01 -0.07
C THR A 785 -28.19 10.80 -1.07
N ASN A 786 -27.62 11.94 -0.65
CA ASN A 786 -26.78 12.81 -1.49
C ASN A 786 -25.58 12.09 -2.12
N PRO A 787 -24.84 11.20 -1.44
CA PRO A 787 -23.73 10.47 -2.07
C PRO A 787 -24.12 9.58 -3.25
N LEU A 788 -25.41 9.28 -3.40
CA LEU A 788 -25.95 8.45 -4.49
C LEU A 788 -26.41 9.27 -5.70
N SER A 789 -26.38 10.60 -5.61
CA SER A 789 -26.70 11.49 -6.75
C SER A 789 -25.63 11.49 -7.85
N TYR A 790 -24.38 11.16 -7.50
CA TYR A 790 -23.20 11.08 -8.38
C TYR A 790 -22.52 9.70 -8.35
N ALA A 791 -23.10 8.69 -7.68
CA ALA A 791 -22.47 7.38 -7.46
C ALA A 791 -22.21 6.53 -8.72
N PHE A 792 -22.59 7.03 -9.90
CA PHE A 792 -22.36 6.40 -11.20
C PHE A 792 -21.49 7.25 -12.15
N ASP A 793 -21.07 8.45 -11.71
CA ASP A 793 -20.21 9.35 -12.49
C ASP A 793 -18.76 8.86 -12.55
N GLU A 794 -18.35 8.08 -11.56
CA GLU A 794 -17.05 7.40 -11.46
C GLU A 794 -17.24 5.96 -10.96
N ARG A 795 -16.25 5.10 -11.20
CA ARG A 795 -16.16 3.77 -10.60
C ARG A 795 -15.72 3.87 -9.14
N PHE A 796 -16.67 4.06 -8.23
CA PHE A 796 -16.35 4.29 -6.82
C PHE A 796 -16.07 3.02 -5.99
N ILE A 797 -15.26 3.20 -4.94
CA ILE A 797 -15.16 2.40 -3.72
C ILE A 797 -15.73 3.24 -2.57
N LEU A 798 -16.53 2.67 -1.68
CA LEU A 798 -16.95 3.26 -0.41
C LEU A 798 -15.89 2.92 0.66
N PRO A 799 -15.14 3.90 1.21
CA PRO A 799 -14.04 3.62 2.14
C PRO A 799 -14.44 3.89 3.59
N VAL A 800 -14.14 2.96 4.49
CA VAL A 800 -14.03 3.22 5.93
C VAL A 800 -12.55 3.03 6.31
N SER A 801 -11.70 3.93 5.80
CA SER A 801 -10.24 3.81 5.89
C SER A 801 -9.65 4.22 7.24
N HIS A 802 -8.37 3.92 7.43
CA HIS A 802 -7.55 4.32 8.58
C HIS A 802 -7.65 5.82 8.91
N ASP A 803 -7.78 6.70 7.91
CA ASP A 803 -8.00 8.15 8.06
C ASP A 803 -9.17 8.49 8.98
N HIS A 804 -10.20 7.64 9.00
CA HIS A 804 -11.45 7.85 9.71
C HIS A 804 -11.38 7.37 11.17
N VAL A 805 -10.34 6.63 11.57
CA VAL A 805 -10.24 6.00 12.91
C VAL A 805 -8.89 6.18 13.60
N SER A 806 -7.96 6.91 12.96
CA SER A 806 -6.66 7.31 13.53
C SER A 806 -6.79 8.20 14.76
N ILE A 807 -5.66 8.41 15.46
CA ILE A 807 -5.58 9.24 16.68
C ILE A 807 -6.20 10.62 16.45
N GLY A 808 -7.14 11.01 17.33
CA GLY A 808 -7.85 12.28 17.28
C GLY A 808 -9.09 12.31 16.37
N GLN A 809 -9.40 11.24 15.64
CA GLN A 809 -10.61 11.14 14.80
C GLN A 809 -11.79 10.45 15.52
N GLY A 810 -11.53 9.70 16.60
CA GLY A 810 -12.48 8.84 17.28
C GLY A 810 -12.73 7.51 16.54
N ALA A 811 -12.73 6.40 17.29
CA ALA A 811 -13.17 5.11 16.79
C ALA A 811 -14.64 5.15 16.33
N VAL A 812 -15.02 4.32 15.33
CA VAL A 812 -16.37 4.36 14.73
C VAL A 812 -17.52 4.26 15.76
N PRO A 813 -17.51 3.36 16.77
CA PRO A 813 -18.57 3.29 17.78
C PRO A 813 -18.70 4.57 18.62
N ASN A 814 -17.63 5.36 18.73
CA ASN A 814 -17.60 6.59 19.51
C ASN A 814 -18.03 7.84 18.72
N LYS A 815 -18.13 7.75 17.39
CA LYS A 815 -18.78 8.76 16.55
C LYS A 815 -20.32 8.73 16.68
N ILE A 816 -20.89 7.62 17.17
CA ILE A 816 -22.34 7.38 17.21
C ILE A 816 -22.91 7.72 18.62
N PRO A 817 -24.03 8.46 18.71
CA PRO A 817 -24.71 8.77 19.98
C PRO A 817 -25.70 7.65 20.37
N GLY A 818 -25.93 7.54 21.68
CA GLY A 818 -26.84 6.54 22.27
C GLY A 818 -26.14 5.76 23.39
N ASP A 819 -26.85 4.81 23.98
CA ASP A 819 -26.21 3.79 24.82
C ASP A 819 -25.38 2.80 24.00
N TYR A 820 -24.65 1.91 24.69
CA TYR A 820 -23.74 0.96 24.06
C TYR A 820 -24.43 -0.01 23.10
N TRP A 821 -25.67 -0.44 23.38
CA TRP A 821 -26.44 -1.27 22.45
C TRP A 821 -26.89 -0.48 21.22
N GLN A 822 -27.40 0.74 21.42
CA GLN A 822 -27.85 1.62 20.33
C GLN A 822 -26.72 2.00 19.36
N LYS A 823 -25.50 2.22 19.89
CA LYS A 823 -24.27 2.45 19.11
C LYS A 823 -24.00 1.28 18.16
N PHE A 824 -23.94 0.06 18.69
CA PHE A 824 -23.63 -1.13 17.91
C PHE A 824 -24.75 -1.50 16.93
N ALA A 825 -26.03 -1.37 17.31
CA ALA A 825 -27.14 -1.56 16.38
C ALA A 825 -27.08 -0.57 15.19
N THR A 826 -26.88 0.72 15.47
CA THR A 826 -26.70 1.75 14.44
C THR A 826 -25.50 1.45 13.53
N LEU A 827 -24.38 1.00 14.10
CA LEU A 827 -23.16 0.65 13.35
C LEU A 827 -23.40 -0.56 12.43
N ARG A 828 -24.05 -1.61 12.94
CA ARG A 828 -24.45 -2.78 12.15
C ARG A 828 -25.36 -2.42 10.98
N ALA A 829 -26.36 -1.55 11.21
CA ALA A 829 -27.23 -1.04 10.16
C ALA A 829 -26.44 -0.28 9.08
N TRP A 830 -25.50 0.59 9.47
CA TRP A 830 -24.66 1.35 8.54
C TRP A 830 -23.75 0.47 7.70
N TYR A 831 -23.13 -0.58 8.28
CA TYR A 831 -22.35 -1.54 7.49
C TYR A 831 -23.22 -2.31 6.50
N ALA A 832 -24.41 -2.76 6.90
CA ALA A 832 -25.32 -3.41 5.96
C ALA A 832 -25.83 -2.45 4.87
N LEU A 833 -26.03 -1.16 5.17
CA LEU A 833 -26.30 -0.13 4.17
C LEU A 833 -25.12 0.01 3.20
N MET A 834 -23.90 0.23 3.72
CA MET A 834 -22.66 0.32 2.92
C MET A 834 -22.49 -0.86 1.96
N TYR A 835 -22.73 -2.10 2.41
CA TYR A 835 -22.60 -3.30 1.60
C TYR A 835 -23.73 -3.46 0.56
N THR A 836 -24.92 -2.91 0.82
CA THR A 836 -26.07 -3.04 -0.09
C THR A 836 -26.23 -1.89 -1.07
N LEU A 837 -25.71 -0.70 -0.77
CA LEU A 837 -25.54 0.38 -1.74
C LEU A 837 -24.68 -0.07 -2.93
N PRO A 838 -24.73 0.63 -4.08
CA PRO A 838 -23.77 0.47 -5.18
C PRO A 838 -22.31 0.68 -4.74
N ASN A 839 -21.38 0.67 -5.71
CA ASN A 839 -19.95 0.89 -5.54
C ASN A 839 -19.23 -0.22 -4.73
N LYS A 840 -17.91 -0.33 -4.88
CA LYS A 840 -17.11 -1.39 -4.23
C LYS A 840 -16.82 -1.07 -2.75
N LYS A 841 -16.31 -2.01 -1.95
CA LYS A 841 -16.26 -1.88 -0.47
C LYS A 841 -14.83 -1.88 0.07
N LEU A 842 -14.51 -1.03 1.03
CA LEU A 842 -13.26 -1.05 1.80
C LEU A 842 -13.51 -0.79 3.29
N LEU A 843 -12.99 -1.66 4.17
CA LEU A 843 -13.00 -1.51 5.63
C LEU A 843 -11.58 -1.60 6.19
N PHE A 844 -11.19 -0.66 7.05
CA PHE A 844 -9.93 -0.76 7.79
C PHE A 844 -10.01 -1.75 8.95
N MET A 845 -8.88 -2.40 9.24
CA MET A 845 -8.72 -3.31 10.36
C MET A 845 -9.11 -2.69 11.72
N GLY A 846 -9.80 -3.47 12.56
CA GLY A 846 -10.38 -3.02 13.82
C GLY A 846 -11.78 -2.42 13.67
N THR A 847 -12.19 -1.98 12.47
CA THR A 847 -13.55 -1.47 12.25
C THR A 847 -14.57 -2.60 12.11
N GLU A 848 -14.17 -3.77 11.63
CA GLU A 848 -15.03 -4.93 11.36
C GLU A 848 -15.56 -5.60 12.63
N PHE A 849 -14.79 -5.57 13.72
CA PHE A 849 -15.23 -5.98 15.06
C PHE A 849 -15.56 -4.77 15.97
N ALA A 850 -15.65 -3.57 15.40
CA ALA A 850 -16.03 -2.35 16.10
C ALA A 850 -15.16 -2.05 17.35
N GLN A 851 -13.85 -1.93 17.17
CA GLN A 851 -12.92 -1.58 18.24
C GLN A 851 -13.32 -0.26 18.95
N ASP A 852 -13.26 -0.25 20.28
CA ASP A 852 -13.64 0.92 21.09
C ASP A 852 -12.59 2.05 21.10
N ARG A 853 -11.29 1.71 20.95
CA ARG A 853 -10.18 2.68 20.90
C ARG A 853 -9.86 3.09 19.46
N GLU A 854 -9.44 4.34 19.29
CA GLU A 854 -8.78 4.83 18.08
C GLU A 854 -7.61 3.91 17.67
N TRP A 855 -7.36 3.80 16.37
CA TRP A 855 -6.20 3.08 15.86
C TRP A 855 -4.90 3.82 16.23
N ASN A 856 -3.89 3.04 16.59
CA ASN A 856 -2.56 3.51 16.96
C ASN A 856 -1.54 2.50 16.40
N SER A 857 -0.64 2.97 15.53
CA SER A 857 0.38 2.16 14.85
C SER A 857 1.42 1.52 15.78
N ASN A 858 1.60 2.07 16.98
CA ASN A 858 2.61 1.62 17.92
C ASN A 858 2.21 0.40 18.77
N ILE A 859 0.96 -0.10 18.63
CA ILE A 859 0.42 -1.23 19.39
C ILE A 859 -0.39 -2.19 18.50
N SER A 860 -0.77 -3.36 19.03
CA SER A 860 -1.73 -4.26 18.37
C SER A 860 -3.15 -3.70 18.43
N LEU A 861 -4.01 -4.11 17.50
CA LEU A 861 -5.46 -4.05 17.65
C LEU A 861 -5.93 -4.80 18.92
N ASP A 862 -7.06 -4.36 19.47
CA ASP A 862 -7.66 -4.87 20.72
C ASP A 862 -8.42 -6.19 20.51
N TRP A 863 -7.74 -7.23 20.05
CA TRP A 863 -8.33 -8.55 19.74
C TRP A 863 -9.14 -9.18 20.88
N HIS A 864 -8.83 -8.84 22.14
CA HIS A 864 -9.56 -9.28 23.34
C HIS A 864 -11.03 -8.81 23.38
N LEU A 865 -11.41 -7.80 22.59
CA LEU A 865 -12.81 -7.36 22.49
C LEU A 865 -13.73 -8.44 21.91
N LEU A 866 -13.19 -9.41 21.17
CA LEU A 866 -13.95 -10.55 20.63
C LEU A 866 -14.47 -11.52 21.70
N ASP A 867 -14.00 -11.43 22.95
CA ASP A 867 -14.61 -12.13 24.09
C ASP A 867 -16.02 -11.59 24.44
N SER A 868 -16.41 -10.43 23.87
CA SER A 868 -17.70 -9.78 24.07
C SER A 868 -18.62 -9.92 22.85
N GLN A 869 -19.84 -10.40 23.10
CA GLN A 869 -20.83 -10.78 22.08
C GLN A 869 -21.20 -9.65 21.10
N VAL A 870 -21.06 -8.37 21.47
CA VAL A 870 -21.38 -7.26 20.55
C VAL A 870 -20.29 -7.02 19.49
N HIS A 871 -19.02 -7.24 19.84
CA HIS A 871 -17.91 -7.16 18.88
C HIS A 871 -17.88 -8.41 18.00
N LEU A 872 -18.00 -9.59 18.62
CA LEU A 872 -18.09 -10.87 17.92
C LEU A 872 -19.31 -10.92 16.96
N GLY A 873 -20.46 -10.41 17.40
CA GLY A 873 -21.66 -10.30 16.57
C GLY A 873 -21.54 -9.27 15.44
N THR A 874 -20.76 -8.21 15.62
CA THR A 874 -20.47 -7.24 14.55
C THR A 874 -19.48 -7.80 13.54
N GLN A 875 -18.44 -8.51 13.98
CA GLN A 875 -17.54 -9.28 13.11
C GLN A 875 -18.31 -10.37 12.33
N GLY A 876 -19.22 -11.08 13.01
CA GLY A 876 -20.15 -12.03 12.41
C GLY A 876 -20.98 -11.39 11.29
N LEU A 877 -21.54 -10.21 11.52
CA LEU A 877 -22.25 -9.47 10.48
C LEU A 877 -21.36 -9.10 9.29
N ILE A 878 -20.10 -8.67 9.49
CA ILE A 878 -19.20 -8.39 8.36
C ILE A 878 -18.89 -9.66 7.57
N ARG A 879 -18.65 -10.79 8.24
CA ARG A 879 -18.45 -12.10 7.60
C ARG A 879 -19.67 -12.51 6.75
N ASP A 880 -20.87 -12.33 7.28
CA ASP A 880 -22.12 -12.65 6.56
C ASP A 880 -22.46 -11.64 5.45
N LEU A 881 -22.10 -10.36 5.61
CA LEU A 881 -22.21 -9.33 4.57
C LEU A 881 -21.25 -9.57 3.41
N ASN A 882 -20.00 -9.91 3.68
CA ASN A 882 -19.05 -10.37 2.65
C ASN A 882 -19.60 -11.60 1.92
N ASN A 883 -20.06 -12.60 2.67
CA ASN A 883 -20.68 -13.80 2.10
C ASN A 883 -21.93 -13.49 1.24
N LEU A 884 -22.78 -12.55 1.65
CA LEU A 884 -23.96 -12.12 0.88
C LEU A 884 -23.54 -11.36 -0.39
N TYR A 885 -22.58 -10.44 -0.29
CA TYR A 885 -22.03 -9.66 -1.40
C TYR A 885 -21.34 -10.57 -2.44
N LEU A 886 -20.64 -11.63 -2.00
CA LEU A 886 -20.07 -12.65 -2.89
C LEU A 886 -21.16 -13.47 -3.62
N LYS A 887 -22.24 -13.84 -2.93
CA LYS A 887 -23.26 -14.79 -3.43
C LYS A 887 -24.39 -14.13 -4.23
N LYS A 888 -24.67 -12.84 -4.04
CA LYS A 888 -25.77 -12.12 -4.68
C LYS A 888 -25.27 -11.20 -5.79
N THR A 889 -25.40 -11.65 -7.03
CA THR A 889 -25.03 -10.89 -8.25
C THR A 889 -25.61 -9.48 -8.28
N ALA A 890 -26.87 -9.34 -7.86
CA ALA A 890 -27.56 -8.05 -7.77
C ALA A 890 -26.86 -7.01 -6.87
N LEU A 891 -26.05 -7.45 -5.90
CA LEU A 891 -25.30 -6.54 -5.04
C LEU A 891 -23.99 -6.06 -5.66
N HIS A 892 -23.47 -6.68 -6.74
CA HIS A 892 -22.14 -6.37 -7.29
C HIS A 892 -22.04 -6.12 -8.81
N GLU A 893 -22.87 -6.76 -9.64
CA GLU A 893 -22.71 -6.74 -11.12
C GLU A 893 -22.84 -5.36 -11.74
N CYS A 894 -23.67 -4.51 -11.13
CA CYS A 894 -23.96 -3.14 -11.59
C CYS A 894 -23.55 -2.09 -10.54
N ASP A 895 -22.44 -2.30 -9.82
CA ASP A 895 -21.92 -1.35 -8.82
C ASP A 895 -21.46 0.00 -9.39
N SER A 896 -21.41 0.14 -10.71
CA SER A 896 -21.09 1.38 -11.44
C SER A 896 -22.02 1.60 -12.64
N ASP A 897 -23.25 1.09 -12.56
CA ASP A 897 -24.30 1.26 -13.57
C ASP A 897 -25.62 1.60 -12.87
N ALA A 898 -26.21 2.75 -13.21
CA ALA A 898 -27.48 3.22 -12.65
C ALA A 898 -28.64 2.23 -12.90
N GLY A 899 -28.58 1.39 -13.94
CA GLY A 899 -29.56 0.32 -14.19
C GLY A 899 -29.62 -0.75 -13.09
N GLY A 900 -28.58 -0.84 -12.25
CA GLY A 900 -28.47 -1.76 -11.10
C GLY A 900 -29.10 -1.28 -9.79
N PHE A 901 -29.70 -0.09 -9.77
CA PHE A 901 -30.23 0.56 -8.57
C PHE A 901 -31.56 1.26 -8.85
N GLU A 902 -32.48 1.25 -7.89
CA GLU A 902 -33.74 2.00 -8.01
C GLU A 902 -34.29 2.34 -6.60
N TRP A 903 -34.59 3.61 -6.32
CA TRP A 903 -35.25 3.95 -5.06
C TRP A 903 -36.67 3.35 -5.00
N ILE A 904 -37.09 2.94 -3.81
CA ILE A 904 -38.49 2.63 -3.51
C ILE A 904 -39.09 3.84 -2.78
N ASP A 905 -38.46 4.28 -1.69
CA ASP A 905 -38.78 5.53 -1.02
C ASP A 905 -37.56 6.14 -0.32
N THR A 906 -37.54 7.48 -0.29
CA THR A 906 -36.59 8.33 0.46
C THR A 906 -37.29 9.45 1.22
N ALA A 907 -38.64 9.51 1.19
CA ALA A 907 -39.42 10.64 1.67
C ALA A 907 -39.88 10.50 3.13
N ASP A 908 -39.84 9.30 3.74
CA ASP A 908 -40.11 9.12 5.18
C ASP A 908 -38.92 9.56 6.06
N ASP A 909 -38.61 10.86 5.98
CA ASP A 909 -37.59 11.54 6.79
C ASP A 909 -37.99 11.56 8.28
N ASP A 910 -39.26 11.83 8.58
CA ASP A 910 -39.89 11.82 9.90
C ASP A 910 -39.66 10.49 10.65
N SER A 911 -39.60 9.38 9.91
CA SER A 911 -39.21 8.07 10.43
C SER A 911 -37.74 7.71 10.26
N SER A 912 -36.99 8.50 9.49
CA SER A 912 -35.62 8.28 9.06
C SER A 912 -35.43 6.87 8.47
N VAL A 913 -36.29 6.56 7.49
CA VAL A 913 -36.28 5.34 6.68
C VAL A 913 -35.81 5.67 5.26
N ILE A 914 -35.03 4.78 4.66
CA ILE A 914 -34.81 4.73 3.21
C ILE A 914 -35.02 3.31 2.71
N SER A 915 -35.53 3.16 1.49
CA SER A 915 -35.71 1.84 0.86
C SER A 915 -35.41 1.87 -0.64
N PHE A 916 -34.76 0.82 -1.13
CA PHE A 916 -34.30 0.72 -2.52
C PHE A 916 -34.23 -0.72 -3.01
N LEU A 917 -34.08 -0.86 -4.33
CA LEU A 917 -33.84 -2.10 -5.05
C LEU A 917 -32.40 -2.13 -5.55
N ARG A 918 -31.77 -3.30 -5.47
CA ARG A 918 -30.53 -3.64 -6.20
C ARG A 918 -30.84 -4.72 -7.21
N PHE A 919 -30.28 -4.65 -8.43
CA PHE A 919 -30.58 -5.59 -9.52
C PHE A 919 -29.33 -6.25 -10.10
N SER A 920 -29.48 -7.50 -10.58
CA SER A 920 -28.52 -8.14 -11.48
C SER A 920 -28.52 -7.47 -12.86
N LYS A 921 -27.52 -7.77 -13.68
CA LYS A 921 -27.31 -7.14 -14.99
C LYS A 921 -28.43 -7.39 -16.01
N ASP A 922 -29.16 -8.49 -15.85
CA ASP A 922 -30.37 -8.85 -16.60
C ASP A 922 -31.68 -8.39 -15.91
N ARG A 923 -31.58 -7.78 -14.73
CA ARG A 923 -32.67 -7.44 -13.79
C ARG A 923 -33.58 -8.63 -13.41
N ALA A 924 -33.17 -9.87 -13.68
CA ALA A 924 -33.93 -11.08 -13.34
C ALA A 924 -33.88 -11.42 -11.84
N LYS A 925 -32.81 -11.01 -11.15
CA LYS A 925 -32.68 -11.11 -9.68
C LYS A 925 -32.56 -9.73 -9.07
N PHE A 926 -33.16 -9.54 -7.91
CA PHE A 926 -33.12 -8.26 -7.20
C PHE A 926 -33.23 -8.45 -5.68
N MET A 927 -32.66 -7.49 -4.96
CA MET A 927 -32.75 -7.39 -3.50
C MET A 927 -33.60 -6.18 -3.14
N VAL A 928 -34.55 -6.35 -2.22
CA VAL A 928 -35.26 -5.24 -1.58
C VAL A 928 -34.50 -4.89 -0.30
N VAL A 929 -34.09 -3.63 -0.16
CA VAL A 929 -33.33 -3.14 1.00
C VAL A 929 -34.13 -2.07 1.71
N VAL A 930 -34.23 -2.17 3.03
CA VAL A 930 -34.86 -1.16 3.89
C VAL A 930 -33.93 -0.86 5.06
N THR A 931 -33.61 0.42 5.24
CA THR A 931 -32.75 0.90 6.35
C THR A 931 -33.55 1.87 7.20
N HIS A 932 -33.61 1.63 8.51
CA HIS A 932 -34.36 2.42 9.49
C HIS A 932 -33.48 2.76 10.70
N ILE A 933 -33.15 4.05 10.89
CA ILE A 933 -32.08 4.46 11.81
C ILE A 933 -32.60 5.24 13.04
N THR A 934 -33.71 4.78 13.63
CA THR A 934 -34.29 5.33 14.88
C THR A 934 -34.63 4.21 15.89
N PRO A 935 -34.82 4.52 17.19
CA PRO A 935 -35.09 3.50 18.22
C PRO A 935 -36.53 2.94 18.22
N VAL A 936 -37.41 3.40 17.34
CA VAL A 936 -38.84 3.04 17.37
C VAL A 936 -39.11 1.86 16.43
N VAL A 937 -39.40 0.68 16.97
CA VAL A 937 -39.84 -0.50 16.18
C VAL A 937 -41.08 -0.14 15.36
N ARG A 938 -41.10 -0.48 14.06
CA ARG A 938 -42.20 -0.13 13.15
C ARG A 938 -42.93 -1.38 12.65
N PRO A 939 -43.96 -1.87 13.37
CA PRO A 939 -44.75 -3.01 12.92
C PRO A 939 -45.60 -2.64 11.71
N ASN A 940 -45.83 -3.61 10.82
CA ASN A 940 -46.69 -3.48 9.63
C ASN A 940 -46.28 -2.36 8.64
N TYR A 941 -45.02 -1.93 8.65
CA TYR A 941 -44.50 -0.93 7.72
C TYR A 941 -44.61 -1.46 6.29
N ARG A 942 -45.22 -0.69 5.39
CA ARG A 942 -45.51 -1.13 4.01
C ARG A 942 -44.43 -0.68 3.04
N ILE A 943 -43.94 -1.62 2.21
CA ILE A 943 -42.90 -1.39 1.19
C ILE A 943 -43.45 -1.84 -0.16
N GLY A 944 -43.50 -0.93 -1.15
CA GLY A 944 -43.80 -1.28 -2.54
C GLY A 944 -42.71 -2.17 -3.15
N VAL A 945 -43.09 -3.28 -3.77
CA VAL A 945 -42.19 -4.27 -4.39
C VAL A 945 -42.58 -4.54 -5.85
N PRO A 946 -41.64 -4.96 -6.73
CA PRO A 946 -41.90 -5.03 -8.16
C PRO A 946 -42.64 -6.29 -8.63
N GLN A 947 -42.77 -7.33 -7.79
CA GLN A 947 -43.37 -8.62 -8.18
C GLN A 947 -44.23 -9.20 -7.04
N PRO A 948 -45.24 -10.04 -7.36
CA PRO A 948 -45.92 -10.87 -6.37
C PRO A 948 -45.00 -12.00 -5.85
N GLY A 949 -45.42 -12.67 -4.78
CA GLY A 949 -44.73 -13.84 -4.21
C GLY A 949 -44.27 -13.62 -2.78
N ARG A 950 -43.39 -14.49 -2.27
CA ARG A 950 -42.89 -14.46 -0.90
C ARG A 950 -41.48 -13.88 -0.86
N TYR A 951 -41.28 -12.86 -0.04
CA TYR A 951 -40.00 -12.17 0.16
C TYR A 951 -39.34 -12.66 1.44
N ARG A 952 -38.28 -13.46 1.30
CA ARG A 952 -37.47 -14.00 2.41
C ARG A 952 -36.56 -12.93 2.99
N GLU A 953 -36.52 -12.84 4.31
CA GLU A 953 -35.55 -12.04 5.06
C GLU A 953 -34.18 -12.74 4.96
N VAL A 954 -33.26 -12.22 4.14
CA VAL A 954 -31.91 -12.80 3.94
C VAL A 954 -30.83 -12.14 4.79
N LEU A 955 -31.11 -10.93 5.29
CA LEU A 955 -30.30 -10.27 6.31
C LEU A 955 -31.21 -9.40 7.18
N ASN A 956 -30.96 -9.41 8.48
CA ASN A 956 -31.55 -8.50 9.45
C ASN A 956 -30.48 -8.17 10.50
N THR A 957 -30.05 -6.91 10.57
CA THR A 957 -28.96 -6.49 11.48
C THR A 957 -29.38 -6.41 12.95
N ASP A 958 -30.66 -6.62 13.26
CA ASP A 958 -31.17 -6.77 14.63
C ASP A 958 -31.28 -8.24 15.08
N ALA A 959 -30.88 -9.21 14.25
CA ALA A 959 -30.87 -10.61 14.66
C ALA A 959 -29.98 -10.85 15.90
N GLU A 960 -30.43 -11.73 16.80
CA GLU A 960 -29.77 -12.01 18.08
C GLU A 960 -28.31 -12.47 17.91
N ILE A 961 -28.02 -13.21 16.83
CA ILE A 961 -26.66 -13.67 16.46
C ILE A 961 -25.65 -12.53 16.29
N TYR A 962 -26.11 -11.33 15.91
CA TYR A 962 -25.27 -10.13 15.77
C TYR A 962 -25.30 -9.22 17.01
N GLY A 963 -26.01 -9.61 18.07
CA GLY A 963 -26.24 -8.79 19.27
C GLY A 963 -27.36 -7.75 19.12
N GLY A 964 -28.40 -8.06 18.33
CA GLY A 964 -29.63 -7.24 18.26
C GLY A 964 -30.77 -7.74 19.15
N GLY A 965 -31.91 -7.04 19.11
CA GLY A 965 -33.13 -7.31 19.88
C GLY A 965 -34.09 -8.33 19.24
N ASN A 966 -33.64 -8.99 18.16
CA ASN A 966 -34.31 -10.05 17.42
C ASN A 966 -35.73 -9.67 16.91
N GLN A 967 -35.97 -8.38 16.65
CA GLN A 967 -37.19 -7.95 15.95
C GLN A 967 -37.04 -8.25 14.45
N GLY A 968 -38.15 -8.51 13.77
CA GLY A 968 -38.15 -8.82 12.34
C GLY A 968 -39.48 -9.39 11.86
N SER A 969 -39.52 -9.90 10.64
CA SER A 969 -40.75 -10.39 10.00
C SER A 969 -40.86 -11.92 10.00
N ALA A 970 -40.36 -12.57 11.05
CA ALA A 970 -40.35 -14.05 11.20
C ALA A 970 -39.79 -14.80 9.96
N GLY A 971 -38.75 -14.23 9.33
CA GLY A 971 -38.09 -14.80 8.15
C GLY A 971 -38.64 -14.35 6.80
N GLY A 972 -39.67 -13.51 6.73
CA GLY A 972 -40.11 -12.89 5.48
C GLY A 972 -41.58 -12.44 5.44
N ALA A 973 -41.96 -11.77 4.36
CA ALA A 973 -43.33 -11.28 4.14
C ALA A 973 -43.84 -11.72 2.75
N THR A 974 -45.15 -11.94 2.62
CA THR A 974 -45.79 -12.22 1.32
C THR A 974 -46.32 -10.93 0.72
N ALA A 975 -46.12 -10.72 -0.58
CA ALA A 975 -46.58 -9.54 -1.29
C ALA A 975 -48.09 -9.58 -1.54
N GLU A 976 -48.77 -8.51 -1.14
CA GLU A 976 -50.18 -8.24 -1.40
C GLU A 976 -50.32 -7.41 -2.67
N GLN A 977 -51.39 -7.59 -3.44
CA GLN A 977 -51.77 -6.71 -4.55
C GLN A 977 -52.37 -5.40 -3.99
N HIS A 978 -51.51 -4.59 -3.38
CA HIS A 978 -51.85 -3.32 -2.73
C HIS A 978 -50.87 -2.25 -3.20
N TRP A 979 -51.39 -1.23 -3.90
CA TRP A 979 -50.58 -0.16 -4.47
C TRP A 979 -49.81 0.62 -3.39
N ALA A 980 -48.48 0.71 -3.52
CA ALA A 980 -47.63 1.49 -2.62
C ALA A 980 -46.31 1.88 -3.32
N HIS A 981 -45.77 3.06 -2.99
CA HIS A 981 -44.49 3.57 -3.53
C HIS A 981 -44.39 3.48 -5.07
N GLY A 982 -45.51 3.72 -5.77
CA GLY A 982 -45.63 3.66 -7.23
C GLY A 982 -45.74 2.25 -7.84
N ARG A 983 -45.83 1.18 -7.03
CA ARG A 983 -45.82 -0.23 -7.46
C ARG A 983 -47.13 -0.93 -7.12
N GLU A 984 -47.51 -1.91 -7.92
CA GLU A 984 -48.77 -2.66 -7.77
C GLU A 984 -48.80 -3.56 -6.52
N TYR A 985 -47.65 -4.14 -6.18
CA TYR A 985 -47.50 -5.06 -5.06
C TYR A 985 -46.79 -4.39 -3.89
N SER A 986 -47.11 -4.80 -2.67
CA SER A 986 -46.39 -4.37 -1.47
C SER A 986 -46.38 -5.44 -0.38
N ILE A 987 -45.30 -5.44 0.40
CA ILE A 987 -45.15 -6.25 1.62
C ILE A 987 -45.37 -5.38 2.85
N CYS A 988 -45.96 -5.95 3.90
CA CYS A 988 -45.90 -5.38 5.25
C CYS A 988 -44.84 -6.14 6.06
N VAL A 989 -43.90 -5.39 6.64
CA VAL A 989 -42.77 -5.91 7.43
C VAL A 989 -42.71 -5.21 8.79
N THR A 990 -42.13 -5.86 9.79
CA THR A 990 -41.72 -5.20 11.03
C THR A 990 -40.31 -4.67 10.83
N LEU A 991 -40.11 -3.35 10.79
CA LEU A 991 -38.77 -2.77 10.77
C LEU A 991 -38.20 -2.74 12.21
N PRO A 992 -37.05 -3.37 12.46
CA PRO A 992 -36.38 -3.30 13.76
C PRO A 992 -35.83 -1.89 14.04
N PRO A 993 -35.48 -1.58 15.29
CA PRO A 993 -34.90 -0.29 15.65
C PRO A 993 -33.40 -0.28 15.32
N TYR A 994 -32.92 0.80 14.68
CA TYR A 994 -31.54 0.92 14.19
C TYR A 994 -31.09 -0.28 13.36
N ALA A 995 -31.81 -0.59 12.27
CA ALA A 995 -31.54 -1.79 11.48
C ALA A 995 -31.65 -1.60 9.98
N THR A 996 -30.89 -2.43 9.27
CA THR A 996 -31.04 -2.68 7.84
C THR A 996 -31.57 -4.10 7.65
N VAL A 997 -32.63 -4.22 6.87
CA VAL A 997 -33.25 -5.49 6.49
C VAL A 997 -33.11 -5.65 4.98
N VAL A 998 -32.67 -6.83 4.56
CA VAL A 998 -32.51 -7.20 3.14
C VAL A 998 -33.41 -8.38 2.85
N LEU A 999 -34.24 -8.24 1.83
CA LEU A 999 -35.22 -9.25 1.41
C LEU A 999 -34.96 -9.68 -0.04
N GLU A 1000 -35.21 -10.96 -0.31
CA GLU A 1000 -35.09 -11.59 -1.62
C GLU A 1000 -36.41 -12.26 -1.98
N LEU A 1001 -36.87 -12.14 -3.22
CA LEU A 1001 -38.01 -12.93 -3.71
C LEU A 1001 -37.62 -14.42 -3.72
N GLU A 1002 -38.37 -15.26 -3.01
CA GLU A 1002 -38.20 -16.71 -3.06
C GLU A 1002 -38.53 -17.19 -4.48
N GLU A 1003 -37.58 -17.88 -5.12
CA GLU A 1003 -37.82 -18.53 -6.41
C GLU A 1003 -38.91 -19.59 -6.23
N GLU A 1004 -39.98 -19.52 -7.03
CA GLU A 1004 -41.02 -20.56 -6.98
C GLU A 1004 -40.41 -21.91 -7.34
N ASP A 1005 -40.50 -22.87 -6.41
CA ASP A 1005 -40.22 -24.28 -6.67
C ASP A 1005 -41.07 -24.73 -7.87
N LYS A 1006 -40.44 -24.81 -9.05
CA LYS A 1006 -41.00 -25.46 -10.24
C LYS A 1006 -41.15 -26.94 -9.93
N LYS A 1007 -42.28 -27.29 -9.28
CA LYS A 1007 -42.77 -28.65 -9.16
C LYS A 1007 -42.65 -29.28 -10.55
N PRO A 1008 -41.91 -30.40 -10.70
CA PRO A 1008 -41.76 -31.02 -12.01
C PRO A 1008 -43.16 -31.32 -12.53
N GLU A 1009 -43.46 -30.83 -13.73
CA GLU A 1009 -44.72 -31.13 -14.39
C GLU A 1009 -44.86 -32.65 -14.42
N LYS A 1010 -45.91 -33.17 -13.78
CA LYS A 1010 -46.23 -34.57 -13.93
C LYS A 1010 -46.62 -34.76 -15.40
N GLU A 1011 -45.76 -35.45 -16.15
CA GLU A 1011 -46.15 -36.04 -17.43
C GLU A 1011 -47.42 -36.86 -17.19
N THR A 1012 -48.58 -36.29 -17.54
CA THR A 1012 -49.82 -37.05 -17.68
C THR A 1012 -49.68 -37.91 -18.92
N LYS A 1013 -48.99 -39.04 -18.75
CA LYS A 1013 -49.10 -40.16 -19.67
C LYS A 1013 -50.54 -40.63 -19.62
N GLU A 1014 -51.28 -40.27 -20.66
CA GLU A 1014 -52.57 -40.89 -20.96
C GLU A 1014 -52.32 -42.41 -21.11
N PRO A 1015 -53.12 -43.27 -20.45
CA PRO A 1015 -53.14 -44.69 -20.78
C PRO A 1015 -53.80 -44.90 -22.15
N GLU A 1016 -53.45 -46.01 -22.81
CA GLU A 1016 -53.95 -46.43 -24.13
C GLU A 1016 -55.47 -46.64 -24.19
#